data_AF-A0A137P024-F1
#
_entry.id   AF-A0A137P024-F1
#
_cell.length_a   1.000
_cell.length_b   1.000
_cell.length_c   1.000
_cell.angle_alpha   90.00
_cell.angle_beta   90.00
_cell.angle_gamma   90.00
#
_symmetry.space_group_name_H-M   'P 1'
#
loop_
_entity.id
_entity.type
_entity.pdbx_description
1 polymer ?
#
loop_
_entity_poly.entity_id
_entity_poly.type
_entity_poly.pdbx_seq_one_letter_code
_entity_poly.pdbx_strand_id
1 'polypeptide(L)'
;MSSASVASKGASINNSSSTLVVEEQIKLLDDALNIVKHQSLGMKRCLDQHRLMDALKHCSGMLAELRTSVLSPKHYYELYMAIFDNLRFMTTYLADAHASNRHHLADLYELVQYAGNIIPRLYLMITVGSVYMAMPDAPVREIMKDMLEMCRGVQHPTRGLFLRHYLSGMTKDHLPVSEEESSSGCLKDSIQFTLINFTEMNKLWVRLQHQGHSRDRERRELERKELRTLVGSNLVRLATLEGIDLSTYSTLILPDVLEQIINCKDVLAQEYLMEAVIQVFQDDFHLRTLSPFLSAVAQLNPRVSPKSIYISLIDRLAAYASREADSQNENQEESEDKAAVSRGIPDDVKLFEVFWAQVVELVKARPDIPLHDITALQVSLINLSLNCYPSNLEYVDQVLDYALNLDPAAHTGDNVATEDNLLQLLLAPIRIYPNALTVLNLVHYKSLFDSQPYSTRRSVGLALVSALLKQKQYISEPSECEGVFHLVSVLAKDQPDGGPHHSNTFGRTSSKLAGRGQSLRGVNGDNDEDFVNEQHQLAKLIHLVYTDDKDQMYRLLNIVRRELSEGGIRVQYTFPSIVSSCLKLARSYLPKPESEDDTWYNRSSELFRFLHQTISILYSKAECHDLAFKLYLNAGLACDELGVQTLGYEFFVQALTIYEECISESNVQLQAIHLLIGTLHSTRDFDADNYDALTTKCVMHSGKLLKKHDQCRALYHSAHLFWPVESVPQVYQPESDQPAIPAQTSIVTQRPVEHHRDAKRVMDTLNRALKVAHSVIDPVKSIELLVEILNRYFYFFENQCPSIEPSHINGLIDLIKNNYASLSESQPQSLDGTNSTDYLASLLKFFQGSLDYVQTKSKSNTDSSIAYDQLKLDSSIAQ
;
A
#
# COMPACT_ATOMS: atom_id res chain seq x y z
N MET A 1 23.37 -28.53 -46.55
CA MET A 1 24.77 -28.08 -46.57
C MET A 1 24.80 -26.57 -46.79
N SER A 2 25.17 -25.84 -45.74
CA SER A 2 25.83 -24.52 -45.73
C SER A 2 25.38 -23.42 -46.71
N SER A 3 24.51 -22.52 -46.25
CA SER A 3 24.69 -21.05 -46.40
C SER A 3 23.51 -20.26 -45.81
N ALA A 4 23.58 -19.86 -44.54
CA ALA A 4 22.74 -18.79 -43.97
C ALA A 4 23.30 -18.30 -42.61
N SER A 5 24.33 -17.43 -42.63
CA SER A 5 24.68 -16.63 -41.45
C SER A 5 25.56 -15.42 -41.80
N VAL A 6 25.06 -14.47 -42.61
CA VAL A 6 25.66 -13.12 -42.71
C VAL A 6 24.56 -12.09 -42.94
N ALA A 7 23.93 -11.60 -41.86
CA ALA A 7 23.11 -10.39 -41.88
C ALA A 7 22.90 -9.86 -40.45
N SER A 8 23.96 -9.38 -39.78
CA SER A 8 23.82 -8.66 -38.50
C SER A 8 24.94 -7.63 -38.23
N LYS A 9 25.50 -7.01 -39.28
CA LYS A 9 26.50 -5.92 -39.17
C LYS A 9 26.01 -4.63 -39.83
N GLY A 10 24.90 -4.07 -39.34
CA GLY A 10 24.28 -2.87 -39.89
C GLY A 10 23.88 -1.79 -38.88
N ALA A 11 24.32 -1.85 -37.61
CA ALA A 11 23.82 -0.95 -36.56
C ALA A 11 24.89 -0.27 -35.69
N SER A 12 26.16 -0.25 -36.08
CA SER A 12 27.24 0.32 -35.24
C SER A 12 28.03 1.47 -35.89
N ILE A 13 27.63 1.97 -37.06
CA ILE A 13 28.37 3.01 -37.80
C ILE A 13 27.83 4.44 -37.57
N ASN A 14 26.64 4.62 -36.97
CA ASN A 14 26.06 5.97 -36.82
C ASN A 14 26.56 6.76 -35.59
N ASN A 15 27.07 6.12 -34.54
CA ASN A 15 27.49 6.83 -33.31
C ASN A 15 28.83 7.57 -33.40
N SER A 16 29.70 7.25 -34.37
CA SER A 16 31.00 7.93 -34.53
C SER A 16 30.91 9.24 -35.31
N SER A 17 29.85 9.42 -36.11
CA SER A 17 29.63 10.65 -36.88
C SER A 17 29.04 11.79 -36.04
N SER A 18 28.21 11.46 -35.04
CA SER A 18 27.61 12.44 -34.13
C SER A 18 28.59 13.02 -33.12
N THR A 19 29.57 12.23 -32.65
CA THR A 19 30.58 12.69 -31.69
C THR A 19 31.57 13.68 -32.33
N LEU A 20 31.94 13.46 -33.59
CA LEU A 20 32.82 14.38 -34.35
C LEU A 20 32.18 15.75 -34.56
N VAL A 21 30.87 15.80 -34.81
CA VAL A 21 30.11 17.05 -34.98
C VAL A 21 30.03 17.84 -33.66
N VAL A 22 30.01 17.17 -32.50
CA VAL A 22 29.97 17.82 -31.18
C VAL A 22 31.34 18.42 -30.83
N GLU A 23 32.43 17.72 -31.08
CA GLU A 23 33.80 18.25 -30.84
C GLU A 23 34.12 19.47 -31.72
N GLU A 24 33.64 19.48 -32.96
CA GLU A 24 33.82 20.62 -33.87
C GLU A 24 33.01 21.84 -33.42
N GLN A 25 31.80 21.64 -32.87
CA GLN A 25 30.97 22.70 -32.29
C GLN A 25 31.61 23.33 -31.05
N ILE A 26 32.24 22.53 -30.18
CA ILE A 26 32.92 23.03 -28.98
C ILE A 26 34.11 23.92 -29.36
N LYS A 27 34.92 23.50 -30.36
CA LYS A 27 36.04 24.32 -30.84
C LYS A 27 35.57 25.66 -31.41
N LEU A 28 34.51 25.66 -32.22
CA LEU A 28 33.94 26.89 -32.77
C LEU A 28 33.41 27.81 -31.66
N LEU A 29 32.83 27.24 -30.60
CA LEU A 29 32.39 28.01 -29.44
C LEU A 29 33.58 28.62 -28.67
N ASP A 30 34.62 27.84 -28.40
CA ASP A 30 35.81 28.31 -27.68
C ASP A 30 36.50 29.45 -28.44
N ASP A 31 36.60 29.36 -29.77
CA ASP A 31 37.15 30.42 -30.61
C ASP A 31 36.32 31.71 -30.49
N ALA A 32 35.00 31.61 -30.58
CA ALA A 32 34.09 32.75 -30.41
C ALA A 32 34.19 33.36 -29.00
N LEU A 33 34.23 32.53 -27.95
CA LEU A 33 34.36 32.98 -26.56
C LEU A 33 35.71 33.66 -26.31
N ASN A 34 36.78 33.20 -26.94
CA ASN A 34 38.10 33.83 -26.84
C ASN A 34 38.10 35.22 -27.49
N ILE A 35 37.45 35.39 -28.64
CA ILE A 35 37.27 36.69 -29.27
C ILE A 35 36.44 37.62 -28.37
N VAL A 36 35.32 37.13 -27.82
CA VAL A 36 34.48 37.88 -26.88
C VAL A 36 35.27 38.33 -25.65
N LYS A 37 36.10 37.45 -25.05
CA LYS A 37 36.98 37.81 -23.92
C LYS A 37 38.00 38.89 -24.30
N HIS A 38 38.61 38.80 -25.48
CA HIS A 38 39.58 39.79 -25.93
C HIS A 38 38.92 41.17 -26.15
N GLN A 39 37.76 41.18 -26.83
CA GLN A 39 37.01 42.42 -27.09
C GLN A 39 36.40 43.01 -25.81
N SER A 40 35.93 42.20 -24.87
CA SER A 40 35.36 42.68 -23.60
C SER A 40 36.42 43.30 -22.68
N LEU A 41 37.63 42.77 -22.66
CA LEU A 41 38.77 43.39 -21.97
C LEU A 41 39.15 44.73 -22.62
N GLY A 42 39.17 44.80 -23.95
CA GLY A 42 39.36 46.05 -24.70
C GLY A 42 38.30 47.09 -24.36
N MET A 43 37.02 46.68 -24.38
CA MET A 43 35.88 47.51 -23.98
C MET A 43 36.04 48.07 -22.56
N LYS A 44 36.28 47.23 -21.56
CA LYS A 44 36.40 47.66 -20.15
C LYS A 44 37.54 48.68 -19.97
N ARG A 45 38.71 48.42 -20.56
CA ARG A 45 39.83 49.38 -20.53
C ARG A 45 39.49 50.73 -21.18
N CYS A 46 38.75 50.72 -22.29
CA CYS A 46 38.30 51.95 -22.93
C CYS A 46 37.26 52.70 -22.09
N LEU A 47 36.39 51.99 -21.39
CA LEU A 47 35.41 52.58 -20.48
C LEU A 47 36.09 53.25 -19.28
N ASP A 48 37.10 52.60 -18.69
CA ASP A 48 37.92 53.15 -17.60
C ASP A 48 38.66 54.43 -18.05
N GLN A 49 39.07 54.49 -19.32
CA GLN A 49 39.74 55.64 -19.93
C GLN A 49 38.77 56.71 -20.46
N HIS A 50 37.46 56.57 -20.23
CA HIS A 50 36.40 57.46 -20.74
C HIS A 50 36.34 57.63 -22.27
N ARG A 51 36.80 56.63 -23.03
CA ARG A 51 36.73 56.61 -24.50
C ARG A 51 35.52 55.80 -24.98
N LEU A 52 34.34 56.41 -24.92
CA LEU A 52 33.07 55.74 -25.24
C LEU A 52 33.00 55.21 -26.68
N MET A 53 33.46 55.99 -27.67
CA MET A 53 33.38 55.60 -29.09
C MET A 53 34.23 54.36 -29.40
N ASP A 54 35.43 54.28 -28.81
CA ASP A 54 36.29 53.10 -28.97
C ASP A 54 35.71 51.90 -28.21
N ALA A 55 35.10 52.14 -27.04
CA ALA A 55 34.38 51.10 -26.32
C ALA A 55 33.20 50.53 -27.13
N LEU A 56 32.41 51.38 -27.79
CA LEU A 56 31.33 50.96 -28.70
C LEU A 56 31.86 50.18 -29.91
N LYS A 57 33.03 50.53 -30.43
CA LYS A 57 33.68 49.76 -31.52
C LYS A 57 34.08 48.36 -31.05
N HIS A 58 34.66 48.23 -29.86
CA HIS A 58 34.97 46.94 -29.24
C HIS A 58 33.70 46.13 -28.93
N CYS A 59 32.63 46.79 -28.47
CA CYS A 59 31.32 46.15 -28.29
C CYS A 59 30.73 45.64 -29.59
N SER A 60 30.81 46.44 -30.66
CA SER A 60 30.31 46.05 -31.98
C SER A 60 31.09 44.86 -32.53
N GLY A 61 32.40 44.80 -32.29
CA GLY A 61 33.24 43.63 -32.58
C GLY A 61 32.81 42.40 -31.79
N MET A 62 32.56 42.54 -30.49
CA MET A 62 32.05 41.46 -29.62
C MET A 62 30.66 40.96 -30.08
N LEU A 63 29.75 41.85 -30.41
CA LEU A 63 28.39 41.54 -30.89
C LEU A 63 28.35 40.96 -32.29
N ALA A 64 29.41 41.14 -33.09
CA ALA A 64 29.51 40.55 -34.41
C ALA A 64 29.55 39.01 -34.35
N GLU A 65 30.05 38.43 -33.25
CA GLU A 65 30.11 36.97 -33.05
C GLU A 65 28.71 36.33 -32.95
N LEU A 66 27.69 37.06 -32.45
CA LEU A 66 26.30 36.61 -32.44
C LEU A 66 25.69 36.47 -33.85
N ARG A 67 26.39 36.89 -34.90
CA ARG A 67 25.96 36.71 -36.28
C ARG A 67 26.24 35.32 -36.82
N THR A 68 26.89 34.43 -36.07
CA THR A 68 27.07 33.04 -36.51
C THR A 68 25.71 32.33 -36.65
N SER A 69 25.60 31.42 -37.63
CA SER A 69 24.48 30.47 -37.79
C SER A 69 24.92 29.01 -37.62
N VAL A 70 26.20 28.78 -37.35
CA VAL A 70 26.79 27.44 -37.34
C VAL A 70 26.61 26.79 -35.97
N LEU A 71 26.54 27.59 -34.90
CA LEU A 71 26.38 27.10 -33.54
C LEU A 71 24.99 26.52 -33.30
N SER A 72 24.94 25.39 -32.60
CA SER A 72 23.70 24.86 -32.04
C SER A 72 23.09 25.85 -31.02
N PRO A 73 21.77 25.81 -30.78
CA PRO A 73 21.10 26.71 -29.83
C PRO A 73 21.69 26.73 -28.41
N LYS A 74 22.14 25.58 -27.88
CA LYS A 74 22.78 25.50 -26.57
C LYS A 74 24.11 26.27 -26.51
N HIS A 75 25.02 26.00 -27.44
CA HIS A 75 26.28 26.75 -27.53
C HIS A 75 26.05 28.24 -27.86
N TYR A 76 25.01 28.56 -28.65
CA TYR A 76 24.62 29.94 -28.88
C TYR A 76 24.10 30.62 -27.60
N TYR A 77 23.36 29.91 -26.74
CA TYR A 77 22.93 30.40 -25.44
C TYR A 77 24.11 30.72 -24.53
N GLU A 78 25.13 29.86 -24.48
CA GLU A 78 26.36 30.10 -23.70
C GLU A 78 27.12 31.33 -24.19
N LEU A 79 27.28 31.49 -25.51
CA LEU A 79 27.84 32.69 -26.12
C LEU A 79 27.01 33.94 -25.80
N TYR A 80 25.68 33.83 -25.88
CA TYR A 80 24.75 34.90 -25.55
C TYR A 80 24.88 35.34 -24.08
N MET A 81 24.95 34.40 -23.13
CA MET A 81 25.16 34.70 -21.70
C MET A 81 26.49 35.43 -21.48
N ALA A 82 27.58 34.95 -22.08
CA ALA A 82 28.88 35.59 -21.96
C ALA A 82 28.89 37.04 -22.48
N ILE A 83 28.17 37.33 -23.56
CA ILE A 83 28.02 38.68 -24.10
C ILE A 83 27.09 39.52 -23.23
N PHE A 84 25.98 38.94 -22.77
CA PHE A 84 25.00 39.58 -21.89
C PHE A 84 25.65 40.13 -20.62
N ASP A 85 26.47 39.32 -19.94
CA ASP A 85 27.19 39.74 -18.74
C ASP A 85 28.13 40.91 -19.01
N ASN A 86 28.77 40.94 -20.18
CA ASN A 86 29.65 42.03 -20.58
C ASN A 86 28.89 43.31 -20.93
N LEU A 87 27.72 43.22 -21.56
CA LEU A 87 26.85 44.37 -21.85
C LEU A 87 26.27 45.01 -20.59
N ARG A 88 26.11 44.25 -19.49
CA ARG A 88 25.66 44.82 -18.21
C ARG A 88 26.63 45.87 -17.67
N PHE A 89 27.95 45.66 -17.81
CA PHE A 89 28.95 46.68 -17.45
C PHE A 89 28.81 47.96 -18.29
N MET A 90 28.49 47.83 -19.58
CA MET A 90 28.21 48.99 -20.43
C MET A 90 26.96 49.73 -19.96
N THR A 91 25.91 49.01 -19.60
CA THR A 91 24.65 49.57 -19.12
C THR A 91 24.85 50.42 -17.86
N THR A 92 25.58 49.88 -16.87
CA THR A 92 25.93 50.61 -15.64
C THR A 92 26.75 51.86 -15.94
N TYR A 93 27.76 51.75 -16.80
CA TYR A 93 28.59 52.88 -17.18
C TYR A 93 27.79 54.00 -17.88
N LEU A 94 26.87 53.64 -18.77
CA LEU A 94 26.03 54.62 -19.48
C LEU A 94 25.10 55.37 -18.54
N ALA A 95 24.54 54.69 -17.53
CA ALA A 95 23.73 55.32 -16.49
C ALA A 95 24.57 56.34 -15.67
N ASP A 96 25.76 55.95 -15.24
CA ASP A 96 26.67 56.83 -14.48
C ASP A 96 27.17 58.02 -15.32
N ALA A 97 27.44 57.79 -16.61
CA ALA A 97 27.89 58.82 -17.54
C ALA A 97 26.82 59.89 -17.80
N HIS A 98 25.55 59.49 -17.87
CA HIS A 98 24.42 60.41 -18.00
C HIS A 98 24.15 61.16 -16.70
N ALA A 99 24.20 60.48 -15.54
CA ALA A 99 24.09 61.14 -14.23
C ALA A 99 25.17 62.21 -14.01
N SER A 100 26.34 62.02 -14.63
CA SER A 100 27.45 62.97 -14.63
C SER A 100 27.35 64.07 -15.71
N ASN A 101 26.25 64.14 -16.48
CA ASN A 101 26.01 65.07 -17.60
C ASN A 101 27.11 65.08 -18.68
N ARG A 102 27.85 63.96 -18.87
CA ARG A 102 28.97 63.90 -19.82
C ARG A 102 28.52 63.66 -21.26
N HIS A 103 27.43 62.91 -21.44
CA HIS A 103 26.87 62.56 -22.74
C HIS A 103 25.35 62.60 -22.68
N HIS A 104 24.70 63.18 -23.70
CA HIS A 104 23.25 63.16 -23.82
C HIS A 104 22.80 61.84 -24.45
N LEU A 105 21.82 61.15 -23.83
CA LEU A 105 21.40 59.81 -24.25
C LEU A 105 20.62 59.81 -25.58
N ALA A 106 19.94 60.91 -25.93
CA ALA A 106 19.19 60.99 -27.20
C ALA A 106 20.12 60.94 -28.42
N ASP A 107 21.22 61.70 -28.40
CA ASP A 107 22.24 61.67 -29.45
C ASP A 107 22.93 60.30 -29.51
N LEU A 108 23.10 59.64 -28.36
CA LEU A 108 23.69 58.32 -28.29
C LEU A 108 22.75 57.24 -28.88
N TYR A 109 21.44 57.38 -28.67
CA TYR A 109 20.44 56.49 -29.25
C TYR A 109 20.46 56.55 -30.78
N GLU A 110 20.64 57.74 -31.37
CA GLU A 110 20.84 57.88 -32.81
C GLU A 110 22.23 57.36 -33.24
N LEU A 111 23.29 57.70 -32.51
CA LEU A 111 24.66 57.41 -32.90
C LEU A 111 24.95 55.90 -32.98
N VAL A 112 24.37 55.13 -32.09
CA VAL A 112 24.49 53.67 -32.08
C VAL A 112 23.84 53.03 -33.30
N GLN A 113 22.86 53.69 -33.93
CA GLN A 113 22.19 53.18 -35.13
C GLN A 113 23.10 53.22 -36.38
N TYR A 114 24.18 54.00 -36.38
CA TYR A 114 25.16 54.03 -37.46
C TYR A 114 25.98 52.73 -37.59
N ALA A 115 25.85 51.79 -36.65
CA ALA A 115 26.49 50.48 -36.76
C ALA A 115 26.00 49.73 -38.02
N GLY A 116 26.92 49.42 -38.96
CA GLY A 116 26.56 48.84 -40.26
C GLY A 116 25.83 47.50 -40.20
N ASN A 117 26.13 46.64 -39.22
CA ASN A 117 25.48 45.34 -39.04
C ASN A 117 24.26 45.41 -38.12
N ILE A 118 23.15 44.78 -38.51
CA ILE A 118 21.86 44.84 -37.78
C ILE A 118 21.92 44.28 -36.35
N ILE A 119 22.61 43.16 -36.11
CA ILE A 119 22.65 42.53 -34.77
C ILE A 119 23.37 43.45 -33.77
N PRO A 120 24.63 43.88 -33.98
CA PRO A 120 25.28 44.84 -33.10
C PRO A 120 24.47 46.13 -32.90
N ARG A 121 23.85 46.63 -33.98
CA ARG A 121 23.02 47.84 -33.95
C ARG A 121 21.86 47.71 -32.97
N LEU A 122 21.07 46.64 -33.09
CA LEU A 122 19.88 46.45 -32.26
C LEU A 122 20.24 46.16 -30.81
N TYR A 123 21.26 45.34 -30.53
CA TYR A 123 21.69 45.09 -29.15
C TYR A 123 22.16 46.37 -28.46
N LEU A 124 22.99 47.18 -29.13
CA LEU A 124 23.43 48.45 -28.58
C LEU A 124 22.28 49.47 -28.46
N MET A 125 21.37 49.52 -29.44
CA MET A 125 20.20 50.38 -29.39
C MET A 125 19.28 50.01 -28.22
N ILE A 126 19.11 48.72 -27.93
CA ILE A 126 18.36 48.24 -26.76
C ILE A 126 19.09 48.62 -25.46
N THR A 127 20.42 48.50 -25.37
CA THR A 127 21.16 48.93 -24.16
C THR A 127 21.02 50.42 -23.88
N VAL A 128 21.11 51.25 -24.92
CA VAL A 128 20.97 52.71 -24.75
C VAL A 128 19.51 53.06 -24.50
N GLY A 129 18.58 52.41 -25.19
CA GLY A 129 17.14 52.58 -25.02
C GLY A 129 16.67 52.22 -23.61
N SER A 130 17.16 51.13 -23.02
CA SER A 130 16.80 50.77 -21.64
C SER A 130 17.32 51.77 -20.62
N VAL A 131 18.56 52.27 -20.80
CA VAL A 131 19.10 53.33 -19.93
C VAL A 131 18.32 54.64 -20.12
N TYR A 132 17.86 54.92 -21.34
CA TYR A 132 17.05 56.10 -21.61
C TYR A 132 15.66 56.00 -20.97
N MET A 133 15.03 54.82 -20.99
CA MET A 133 13.77 54.56 -20.29
C MET A 133 13.86 54.67 -18.77
N ALA A 134 15.04 54.46 -18.19
CA ALA A 134 15.25 54.60 -16.74
C ALA A 134 15.17 56.07 -16.26
N MET A 135 15.19 57.04 -17.17
CA MET A 135 15.23 58.47 -16.84
C MET A 135 13.81 59.10 -16.82
N PRO A 136 13.53 60.03 -15.90
CA PRO A 136 12.18 60.56 -15.67
C PRO A 136 11.62 61.47 -16.79
N ASP A 137 12.48 62.06 -17.63
CA ASP A 137 12.06 62.98 -18.71
C ASP A 137 11.94 62.29 -20.09
N ALA A 138 12.07 60.96 -20.17
CA ALA A 138 12.14 60.24 -21.43
C ALA A 138 10.75 59.85 -22.00
N PRO A 139 10.55 59.90 -23.33
CA PRO A 139 9.33 59.41 -23.99
C PRO A 139 9.33 57.87 -24.09
N VAL A 140 9.12 57.21 -22.96
CA VAL A 140 9.20 55.73 -22.80
C VAL A 140 8.33 54.99 -23.83
N ARG A 141 7.10 55.44 -24.06
CA ARG A 141 6.16 54.81 -25.00
C ARG A 141 6.68 54.77 -26.44
N GLU A 142 7.29 55.86 -26.90
CA GLU A 142 7.79 55.97 -28.27
C GLU A 142 9.04 55.11 -28.46
N ILE A 143 9.94 55.11 -27.49
CA ILE A 143 11.17 54.29 -27.50
C ILE A 143 10.81 52.79 -27.49
N MET A 144 9.86 52.37 -26.65
CA MET A 144 9.38 50.98 -26.62
C MET A 144 8.81 50.55 -27.97
N LYS A 145 7.97 51.39 -28.59
CA LYS A 145 7.37 51.10 -29.89
C LYS A 145 8.43 51.04 -30.99
N ASP A 146 9.36 51.98 -31.02
CA ASP A 146 10.47 52.03 -31.98
C ASP A 146 11.37 50.79 -31.84
N MET A 147 11.84 50.46 -30.64
CA MET A 147 12.63 49.25 -30.41
C MET A 147 11.92 47.99 -30.86
N LEU A 148 10.61 47.89 -30.63
CA LEU A 148 9.81 46.73 -31.03
C LEU A 148 9.65 46.64 -32.55
N GLU A 149 9.40 47.77 -33.23
CA GLU A 149 9.30 47.85 -34.69
C GLU A 149 10.64 47.53 -35.35
N MET A 150 11.74 48.07 -34.84
CA MET A 150 13.09 47.82 -35.34
C MET A 150 13.54 46.36 -35.12
N CYS A 151 13.11 45.71 -34.03
CA CYS A 151 13.33 44.28 -33.82
C CYS A 151 12.62 43.39 -34.86
N ARG A 152 11.62 43.89 -35.60
CA ARG A 152 11.03 43.15 -36.74
C ARG A 152 12.03 42.96 -37.89
N GLY A 153 13.12 43.72 -37.94
CA GLY A 153 14.16 43.55 -38.95
C GLY A 153 14.90 42.20 -38.87
N VAL A 154 14.88 41.51 -37.72
CA VAL A 154 15.56 40.22 -37.54
C VAL A 154 14.57 39.07 -37.63
N GLN A 155 14.50 38.46 -38.81
CA GLN A 155 13.60 37.34 -39.09
C GLN A 155 14.25 35.95 -38.88
N HIS A 156 15.54 35.90 -38.55
CA HIS A 156 16.22 34.64 -38.27
C HIS A 156 15.76 34.07 -36.91
N PRO A 157 15.24 32.83 -36.84
CA PRO A 157 14.64 32.26 -35.62
C PRO A 157 15.49 32.38 -34.35
N THR A 158 16.69 31.80 -34.32
CA THR A 158 17.51 31.78 -33.09
C THR A 158 17.96 33.19 -32.67
N ARG A 159 18.57 33.95 -33.59
CA ARG A 159 19.03 35.33 -33.35
C ARG A 159 17.88 36.26 -32.92
N GLY A 160 16.73 36.15 -33.57
CA GLY A 160 15.54 36.93 -33.24
C GLY A 160 14.97 36.57 -31.88
N LEU A 161 14.91 35.28 -31.53
CA LEU A 161 14.48 34.82 -30.20
C LEU A 161 15.40 35.38 -29.10
N PHE A 162 16.71 35.27 -29.25
CA PHE A 162 17.66 35.79 -28.26
C PHE A 162 17.68 37.31 -28.18
N LEU A 163 17.52 38.01 -29.30
CA LEU A 163 17.41 39.47 -29.32
C LEU A 163 16.13 39.94 -28.62
N ARG A 164 15.00 39.27 -28.85
CA ARG A 164 13.73 39.61 -28.20
C ARG A 164 13.70 39.21 -26.73
N HIS A 165 14.35 38.11 -26.38
CA HIS A 165 14.58 37.74 -24.99
C HIS A 165 15.47 38.78 -24.29
N TYR A 166 16.49 39.30 -24.98
CA TYR A 166 17.33 40.38 -24.49
C TYR A 166 16.53 41.67 -24.27
N LEU A 167 15.68 42.06 -25.23
CA LEU A 167 14.75 43.18 -25.11
C LEU A 167 13.88 43.04 -23.84
N SER A 168 13.18 41.90 -23.68
CA SER A 168 12.34 41.63 -22.50
C SER A 168 13.13 41.62 -21.17
N GLY A 169 14.42 41.28 -21.23
CA GLY A 169 15.32 41.30 -20.09
C GLY A 169 15.74 42.72 -19.69
N MET A 170 16.05 43.58 -20.66
CA MET A 170 16.53 44.96 -20.44
C MET A 170 15.39 45.93 -20.13
N THR A 171 14.18 45.69 -20.65
CA THR A 171 13.03 46.55 -20.34
C THR A 171 12.32 46.19 -19.04
N LYS A 172 12.74 45.11 -18.35
CA LYS A 172 12.07 44.55 -17.16
C LYS A 172 11.67 45.60 -16.13
N ASP A 173 12.64 46.41 -15.72
CA ASP A 173 12.52 47.28 -14.55
C ASP A 173 11.97 48.67 -14.93
N HIS A 174 11.64 48.88 -16.20
CA HIS A 174 11.31 50.19 -16.78
C HIS A 174 9.97 50.20 -17.53
N LEU A 175 9.14 49.17 -17.37
CA LEU A 175 7.81 49.13 -17.96
C LEU A 175 6.86 50.08 -17.23
N PRO A 176 6.03 50.87 -17.94
CA PRO A 176 5.04 51.73 -17.29
C PRO A 176 3.95 50.90 -16.62
N VAL A 177 3.69 51.19 -15.34
CA VAL A 177 2.68 50.54 -14.48
C VAL A 177 1.53 51.49 -14.13
N SER A 178 1.72 52.81 -14.28
CA SER A 178 0.73 53.82 -13.85
C SER A 178 -0.57 53.77 -14.67
N GLU A 179 -1.70 53.94 -13.98
CA GLU A 179 -3.04 54.06 -14.59
C GLU A 179 -3.29 55.46 -15.20
N GLU A 180 -2.56 56.49 -14.74
CA GLU A 180 -2.68 57.87 -15.24
C GLU A 180 -1.93 58.07 -16.56
N GLU A 181 -2.61 58.63 -17.57
CA GLU A 181 -2.02 59.03 -18.87
C GLU A 181 -1.03 60.19 -18.70
N SER A 182 0.19 59.88 -18.30
CA SER A 182 1.34 60.78 -18.39
C SER A 182 2.20 60.44 -19.62
N SER A 183 3.14 61.32 -20.00
CA SER A 183 4.02 61.14 -21.17
C SER A 183 4.89 59.87 -21.11
N SER A 184 4.87 59.14 -19.99
CA SER A 184 5.59 57.90 -19.72
C SER A 184 4.82 56.61 -20.07
N GLY A 185 3.55 56.66 -20.50
CA GLY A 185 2.77 55.49 -20.99
C GLY A 185 1.90 54.79 -19.95
N CYS A 186 0.99 53.90 -20.39
CA CYS A 186 0.01 53.20 -19.56
C CYS A 186 0.31 51.69 -19.39
N LEU A 187 -0.25 51.05 -18.36
CA LEU A 187 -0.26 49.58 -18.20
C LEU A 187 -0.70 48.84 -19.47
N LYS A 188 -1.69 49.38 -20.21
CA LYS A 188 -2.14 48.79 -21.49
C LYS A 188 -1.04 48.76 -22.55
N ASP A 189 -0.18 49.77 -22.60
CA ASP A 189 0.95 49.82 -23.53
C ASP A 189 1.98 48.74 -23.18
N SER A 190 2.24 48.52 -21.88
CA SER A 190 3.11 47.45 -21.39
C SER A 190 2.59 46.05 -21.73
N ILE A 191 1.27 45.84 -21.58
CA ILE A 191 0.61 44.59 -21.96
C ILE A 191 0.72 44.38 -23.48
N GLN A 192 0.36 45.39 -24.28
CA GLN A 192 0.44 45.31 -25.74
C GLN A 192 1.88 45.07 -26.23
N PHE A 193 2.87 45.76 -25.65
CA PHE A 193 4.28 45.56 -25.95
C PHE A 193 4.70 44.11 -25.72
N THR A 194 4.33 43.54 -24.57
CA THR A 194 4.68 42.17 -24.20
C THR A 194 3.95 41.14 -25.06
N LEU A 195 2.67 41.38 -25.39
CA LEU A 195 1.87 40.50 -26.27
C LEU A 195 2.38 40.50 -27.72
N ILE A 196 2.76 41.66 -28.27
CA ILE A 196 3.36 41.72 -29.61
C ILE A 196 4.71 40.99 -29.60
N ASN A 197 5.52 41.18 -28.55
CA ASN A 197 6.80 40.49 -28.45
C ASN A 197 6.61 38.97 -28.34
N PHE A 198 5.66 38.51 -27.53
CA PHE A 198 5.25 37.12 -27.44
C PHE A 198 4.80 36.56 -28.80
N THR A 199 3.96 37.29 -29.53
CA THR A 199 3.47 36.90 -30.86
C THR A 199 4.62 36.69 -31.84
N GLU A 200 5.56 37.64 -31.89
CA GLU A 200 6.71 37.54 -32.80
C GLU A 200 7.69 36.44 -32.37
N MET A 201 7.90 36.24 -31.07
CA MET A 201 8.72 35.12 -30.56
C MET A 201 8.08 33.77 -30.89
N ASN A 202 6.77 33.63 -30.74
CA ASN A 202 6.05 32.41 -31.12
C ASN A 202 6.19 32.14 -32.64
N LYS A 203 6.01 33.16 -33.49
CA LYS A 203 6.22 33.03 -34.94
C LYS A 203 7.64 32.60 -35.29
N LEU A 204 8.66 33.18 -34.65
CA LEU A 204 10.07 32.80 -34.86
C LEU A 204 10.32 31.36 -34.42
N TRP A 205 9.74 30.95 -33.29
CA TRP A 205 9.89 29.60 -32.76
C TRP A 205 9.22 28.54 -33.65
N VAL A 206 8.03 28.82 -34.17
CA VAL A 206 7.35 27.95 -35.16
C VAL A 206 8.13 27.93 -36.47
N ARG A 207 8.67 29.08 -36.92
CA ARG A 207 9.51 29.14 -38.13
C ARG A 207 10.76 28.26 -38.01
N LEU A 208 11.32 28.09 -36.81
CA LEU A 208 12.46 27.22 -36.55
C LEU A 208 12.18 25.77 -36.98
N GLN A 209 10.92 25.30 -36.91
CA GLN A 209 10.52 23.96 -37.36
C GLN A 209 10.83 23.71 -38.84
N HIS A 210 10.67 24.74 -39.67
CA HIS A 210 10.80 24.68 -41.13
C HIS A 210 12.18 25.12 -41.63
N GLN A 211 13.09 25.51 -40.74
CA GLN A 211 14.44 25.91 -41.11
C GLN A 211 15.35 24.69 -41.31
N GLY A 212 16.13 24.66 -42.40
CA GLY A 212 17.11 23.60 -42.66
C GLY A 212 16.53 22.36 -43.37
N HIS A 213 17.32 21.28 -43.41
CA HIS A 213 16.96 20.09 -44.19
C HIS A 213 15.91 19.23 -43.45
N SER A 214 15.02 18.57 -44.20
CA SER A 214 13.99 17.66 -43.66
C SER A 214 14.54 16.55 -42.75
N ARG A 215 15.78 16.09 -42.97
CA ARG A 215 16.41 15.00 -42.20
C ARG A 215 16.65 15.38 -40.74
N ASP A 216 16.90 16.66 -40.46
CA ASP A 216 17.25 17.12 -39.12
C ASP A 216 16.02 17.53 -38.30
N ARG A 217 14.82 17.07 -38.68
CA ARG A 217 13.56 17.43 -38.03
C ARG A 217 13.53 17.05 -36.55
N GLU A 218 13.93 15.83 -36.20
CA GLU A 218 13.95 15.36 -34.80
C GLU A 218 14.94 16.17 -33.96
N ARG A 219 16.12 16.47 -34.52
CA ARG A 219 17.11 17.34 -33.87
C ARG A 219 16.55 18.74 -33.63
N ARG A 220 15.81 19.30 -34.59
CA ARG A 220 15.13 20.59 -34.42
C ARG A 220 14.05 20.54 -33.35
N GLU A 221 13.28 19.47 -33.26
CA GLU A 221 12.27 19.33 -32.21
C GLU A 221 12.91 19.30 -30.81
N LEU A 222 14.08 18.67 -30.64
CA LEU A 222 14.88 18.75 -29.41
C LEU A 222 15.39 20.18 -29.15
N GLU A 223 16.01 20.80 -30.14
CA GLU A 223 16.50 22.18 -30.05
C GLU A 223 15.37 23.19 -29.74
N ARG A 224 14.16 22.97 -30.29
CA ARG A 224 12.96 23.77 -30.00
C ARG A 224 12.48 23.56 -28.56
N LYS A 225 12.55 22.33 -28.03
CA LYS A 225 12.21 22.03 -26.64
C LYS A 225 13.11 22.75 -25.66
N GLU A 226 14.39 22.96 -25.99
CA GLU A 226 15.31 23.75 -25.18
C GLU A 226 14.95 25.25 -25.20
N LEU A 227 14.62 25.78 -26.38
CA LEU A 227 14.32 27.20 -26.58
C LEU A 227 12.91 27.63 -26.13
N ARG A 228 12.01 26.69 -25.81
CA ARG A 228 10.62 26.98 -25.44
C ARG A 228 10.53 27.91 -24.22
N THR A 229 11.46 27.78 -23.28
CA THR A 229 11.55 28.61 -22.06
C THR A 229 11.71 30.10 -22.36
N LEU A 230 12.37 30.46 -23.47
CA LEU A 230 12.52 31.85 -23.91
C LEU A 230 11.19 32.46 -24.33
N VAL A 231 10.30 31.67 -24.93
CA VAL A 231 8.97 32.14 -25.30
C VAL A 231 8.10 32.25 -24.05
N GLY A 232 8.15 31.24 -23.17
CA GLY A 232 7.42 31.21 -21.91
C GLY A 232 7.78 32.33 -20.94
N SER A 233 9.01 32.86 -20.98
CA SER A 233 9.40 33.99 -20.12
C SER A 233 8.61 35.27 -20.38
N ASN A 234 8.02 35.45 -21.58
CA ASN A 234 7.10 36.56 -21.84
C ASN A 234 5.76 36.39 -21.11
N LEU A 235 5.26 35.15 -20.99
CA LEU A 235 4.05 34.88 -20.20
C LEU A 235 4.34 35.12 -18.72
N VAL A 236 5.51 34.69 -18.24
CA VAL A 236 5.96 34.99 -16.86
C VAL A 236 6.02 36.49 -16.64
N ARG A 237 6.56 37.24 -17.61
CA ARG A 237 6.59 38.70 -17.54
C ARG A 237 5.18 39.27 -17.39
N LEU A 238 4.21 38.81 -18.19
CA LEU A 238 2.82 39.25 -18.07
C LEU A 238 2.30 39.01 -16.66
N ALA A 239 2.44 37.80 -16.11
CA ALA A 239 1.95 37.51 -14.76
C ALA A 239 2.67 38.28 -13.64
N THR A 240 3.91 38.73 -13.86
CA THR A 240 4.63 39.56 -12.88
C THR A 240 4.25 41.04 -12.91
N LEU A 241 3.47 41.51 -13.88
CA LEU A 241 3.04 42.91 -13.92
C LEU A 241 2.04 43.17 -12.78
N GLU A 242 2.38 44.10 -11.90
CA GLU A 242 1.49 44.60 -10.85
C GLU A 242 0.34 45.41 -11.48
N GLY A 243 -0.90 45.19 -11.03
CA GLY A 243 -2.09 45.88 -11.55
C GLY A 243 -2.89 45.11 -12.62
N ILE A 244 -2.62 43.82 -12.84
CA ILE A 244 -3.51 43.00 -13.69
C ILE A 244 -4.77 42.65 -12.93
N ASP A 245 -5.85 43.36 -13.24
CA ASP A 245 -7.20 42.99 -12.83
C ASP A 245 -7.73 41.80 -13.62
N LEU A 246 -8.67 41.06 -12.99
CA LEU A 246 -9.40 39.96 -13.61
C LEU A 246 -10.15 40.39 -14.89
N SER A 247 -10.63 41.64 -14.94
CA SER A 247 -11.27 42.24 -16.12
C SER A 247 -10.28 42.40 -17.27
N THR A 248 -9.08 42.91 -16.99
CA THR A 248 -8.01 43.10 -17.99
C THR A 248 -7.49 41.76 -18.50
N TYR A 249 -7.34 40.77 -17.63
CA TYR A 249 -6.95 39.42 -18.01
C TYR A 249 -7.98 38.74 -18.92
N SER A 250 -9.26 38.76 -18.54
CA SER A 250 -10.33 38.11 -19.29
C SER A 250 -10.65 38.78 -20.63
N THR A 251 -10.50 40.09 -20.73
CA THR A 251 -10.87 40.85 -21.94
C THR A 251 -9.73 41.04 -22.93
N LEU A 252 -8.48 41.18 -22.48
CA LEU A 252 -7.34 41.54 -23.34
C LEU A 252 -6.29 40.44 -23.39
N ILE A 253 -5.78 39.99 -22.24
CA ILE A 253 -4.60 39.12 -22.21
C ILE A 253 -4.92 37.71 -22.69
N LEU A 254 -5.94 37.08 -22.09
CA LEU A 254 -6.27 35.68 -22.39
C LEU A 254 -6.74 35.49 -23.84
N PRO A 255 -7.66 36.30 -24.39
CA PRO A 255 -8.09 36.14 -25.78
C PRO A 255 -6.94 36.25 -26.78
N ASP A 256 -6.06 37.24 -26.62
CA ASP A 256 -4.92 37.45 -27.51
C ASP A 256 -3.93 36.28 -27.46
N VAL A 257 -3.62 35.77 -26.25
CA VAL A 257 -2.75 34.60 -26.09
C VAL A 257 -3.37 33.35 -26.70
N LEU A 258 -4.66 33.10 -26.45
CA LEU A 258 -5.38 31.94 -27.00
C LEU A 258 -5.47 32.01 -28.53
N GLU A 259 -5.75 33.18 -29.10
CA GLU A 259 -5.78 33.37 -30.55
C GLU A 259 -4.42 33.01 -31.18
N GLN A 260 -3.31 33.43 -30.56
CA GLN A 260 -1.98 33.07 -31.06
C GLN A 260 -1.69 31.57 -30.96
N ILE A 261 -2.17 30.89 -29.91
CA ILE A 261 -2.00 29.45 -29.74
C ILE A 261 -2.82 28.68 -30.78
N ILE A 262 -4.06 29.09 -31.04
CA ILE A 262 -4.92 28.44 -32.05
C ILE A 262 -4.33 28.66 -33.46
N ASN A 263 -3.88 29.88 -33.75
CA ASN A 263 -3.34 30.23 -35.07
C ASN A 263 -1.97 29.60 -35.38
N CYS A 264 -1.19 29.19 -34.38
CA CYS A 264 0.16 28.66 -34.63
C CYS A 264 0.15 27.27 -35.31
N LYS A 265 -0.90 26.47 -35.12
CA LYS A 265 -1.13 25.12 -35.69
C LYS A 265 0.02 24.11 -35.51
N ASP A 266 1.03 24.44 -34.71
CA ASP A 266 2.19 23.59 -34.41
C ASP A 266 1.97 22.85 -33.09
N VAL A 267 2.12 21.53 -33.14
CA VAL A 267 1.77 20.63 -32.02
C VAL A 267 2.60 20.93 -30.77
N LEU A 268 3.93 21.06 -30.93
CA LEU A 268 4.85 21.30 -29.82
C LEU A 268 4.59 22.67 -29.17
N ALA A 269 4.30 23.69 -29.98
CA ALA A 269 4.02 25.02 -29.49
C ALA A 269 2.69 25.10 -28.74
N GLN A 270 1.64 24.46 -29.26
CA GLN A 270 0.33 24.43 -28.62
C GLN A 270 0.37 23.73 -27.26
N GLU A 271 1.01 22.56 -27.19
CA GLU A 271 1.15 21.79 -25.95
C GLU A 271 1.87 22.61 -24.87
N TYR A 272 3.06 23.12 -25.18
CA TYR A 272 3.86 23.87 -24.22
C TYR A 272 3.20 25.20 -23.79
N LEU A 273 2.65 25.97 -24.74
CA LEU A 273 2.09 27.28 -24.41
C LEU A 273 0.81 27.17 -23.57
N MET A 274 -0.02 26.15 -23.81
CA MET A 274 -1.21 25.91 -22.98
C MET A 274 -0.82 25.51 -21.56
N GLU A 275 0.16 24.62 -21.40
CA GLU A 275 0.72 24.28 -20.08
C GLU A 275 1.36 25.49 -19.39
N ALA A 276 2.09 26.32 -20.15
CA ALA A 276 2.71 27.52 -19.61
C ALA A 276 1.67 28.55 -19.12
N VAL A 277 0.54 28.72 -19.82
CA VAL A 277 -0.58 29.54 -19.34
C VAL A 277 -1.10 28.99 -18.03
N ILE A 278 -1.34 27.67 -17.94
CA ILE A 278 -1.79 27.02 -16.70
C ILE A 278 -0.78 27.18 -15.58
N GLN A 279 0.53 27.20 -15.83
CA GLN A 279 1.57 27.27 -14.79
C GLN A 279 1.84 28.70 -14.30
N VAL A 280 1.68 29.70 -15.16
CA VAL A 280 2.19 31.06 -14.90
C VAL A 280 1.17 31.97 -14.24
N PHE A 281 -0.11 31.88 -14.62
CA PHE A 281 -1.15 32.74 -14.07
C PHE A 281 -1.67 32.22 -12.73
N GLN A 282 -2.39 33.06 -11.98
CA GLN A 282 -2.97 32.71 -10.67
C GLN A 282 -4.23 31.85 -10.80
N ASP A 283 -4.57 31.12 -9.75
CA ASP A 283 -5.69 30.15 -9.74
C ASP A 283 -7.06 30.84 -9.93
N ASP A 284 -7.25 32.00 -9.32
CA ASP A 284 -8.49 32.82 -9.45
C ASP A 284 -8.81 33.20 -10.90
N PHE A 285 -7.78 33.50 -11.69
CA PHE A 285 -7.95 33.82 -13.10
C PHE A 285 -8.40 32.59 -13.88
N HIS A 286 -7.86 31.42 -13.56
CA HIS A 286 -8.28 30.17 -14.20
C HIS A 286 -9.73 29.85 -13.88
N LEU A 287 -10.17 29.94 -12.62
CA LEU A 287 -11.55 29.63 -12.20
C LEU A 287 -12.61 30.40 -13.00
N ARG A 288 -12.41 31.70 -13.23
CA ARG A 288 -13.38 32.54 -13.97
C ARG A 288 -13.24 32.42 -15.50
N THR A 289 -12.13 31.89 -16.01
CA THR A 289 -11.86 31.79 -17.45
C THR A 289 -11.81 30.35 -17.99
N LEU A 290 -12.29 29.37 -17.21
CA LEU A 290 -12.32 27.96 -17.61
C LEU A 290 -13.06 27.73 -18.94
N SER A 291 -14.23 28.34 -19.15
CA SER A 291 -15.02 28.10 -20.37
C SER A 291 -14.28 28.57 -21.64
N PRO A 292 -13.77 29.82 -21.73
CA PRO A 292 -12.93 30.25 -22.85
C PRO A 292 -11.68 29.39 -23.04
N PHE A 293 -11.00 29.00 -21.96
CA PHE A 293 -9.78 28.20 -22.02
C PHE A 293 -10.06 26.78 -22.56
N LEU A 294 -11.08 26.09 -22.04
CA LEU A 294 -11.46 24.74 -22.47
C LEU A 294 -11.99 24.74 -23.91
N SER A 295 -12.76 25.77 -24.30
CA SER A 295 -13.16 25.96 -25.69
C SER A 295 -11.95 26.11 -26.62
N ALA A 296 -10.89 26.78 -26.18
CA ALA A 296 -9.66 26.89 -26.96
C ALA A 296 -8.91 25.55 -27.06
N VAL A 297 -8.92 24.74 -26.00
CA VAL A 297 -8.35 23.37 -26.03
C VAL A 297 -9.07 22.50 -27.07
N ALA A 298 -10.39 22.63 -27.21
CA ALA A 298 -11.17 21.90 -28.22
C ALA A 298 -10.80 22.27 -29.67
N GLN A 299 -10.26 23.47 -29.90
CA GLN A 299 -9.86 23.97 -31.23
C GLN A 299 -8.39 23.67 -31.58
N LEU A 300 -7.64 23.00 -30.70
CA LEU A 300 -6.24 22.65 -30.94
C LEU A 300 -6.08 21.59 -32.03
N ASN A 301 -4.84 21.45 -32.51
CA ASN A 301 -4.53 20.47 -33.54
C ASN A 301 -4.81 19.04 -33.03
N PRO A 302 -5.42 18.16 -33.84
CA PRO A 302 -5.68 16.75 -33.54
C PRO A 302 -4.54 15.97 -32.89
N ARG A 303 -3.29 16.32 -33.24
CA ARG A 303 -2.08 15.63 -32.80
C ARG A 303 -1.56 16.09 -31.44
N VAL A 304 -2.09 17.18 -30.89
CA VAL A 304 -1.78 17.62 -29.53
C VAL A 304 -2.43 16.64 -28.57
N SER A 305 -1.71 16.25 -27.53
CA SER A 305 -2.29 15.42 -26.46
C SER A 305 -3.07 16.34 -25.50
N PRO A 306 -4.42 16.36 -25.53
CA PRO A 306 -5.17 17.23 -24.61
C PRO A 306 -5.00 16.75 -23.16
N LYS A 307 -4.68 15.48 -22.96
CA LYS A 307 -4.49 14.84 -21.65
C LYS A 307 -3.56 15.63 -20.73
N SER A 308 -2.35 15.98 -21.17
CA SER A 308 -1.37 16.67 -20.32
C SER A 308 -1.91 18.02 -19.83
N ILE A 309 -2.58 18.75 -20.72
CA ILE A 309 -3.18 20.06 -20.43
C ILE A 309 -4.32 19.93 -19.40
N TYR A 310 -5.25 18.99 -19.61
CA TYR A 310 -6.36 18.78 -18.69
C TYR A 310 -5.90 18.28 -17.32
N ILE A 311 -4.97 17.32 -17.27
CA ILE A 311 -4.42 16.81 -16.01
C ILE A 311 -3.71 17.94 -15.27
N SER A 312 -2.86 18.72 -15.95
CA SER A 312 -2.16 19.85 -15.32
C SER A 312 -3.12 20.89 -14.75
N LEU A 313 -4.22 21.20 -15.45
CA LEU A 313 -5.23 22.13 -14.97
C LEU A 313 -6.00 21.56 -13.77
N ILE A 314 -6.45 20.30 -13.85
CA ILE A 314 -7.21 19.64 -12.79
C ILE A 314 -6.35 19.47 -11.54
N ASP A 315 -5.12 18.99 -11.66
CA ASP A 315 -4.20 18.80 -10.52
C ASP A 315 -3.90 20.13 -9.83
N ARG A 316 -3.75 21.22 -10.61
CA ARG A 316 -3.53 22.55 -10.07
C ARG A 316 -4.75 23.05 -9.28
N LEU A 317 -5.96 22.88 -9.81
CA LEU A 317 -7.20 23.25 -9.12
C LEU A 317 -7.47 22.36 -7.90
N ALA A 318 -7.16 21.07 -7.98
CA ALA A 318 -7.27 20.15 -6.86
C ALA A 318 -6.30 20.53 -5.73
N ALA A 319 -5.06 20.92 -6.07
CA ALA A 319 -4.08 21.42 -5.12
C ALA A 319 -4.49 22.77 -4.49
N TYR A 320 -5.15 23.63 -5.26
CA TYR A 320 -5.75 24.86 -4.75
C TYR A 320 -6.84 24.56 -3.71
N ALA A 321 -7.78 23.68 -4.05
CA ALA A 321 -8.86 23.27 -3.15
C ALA A 321 -8.33 22.63 -1.85
N SER A 322 -7.24 21.84 -1.91
CA SER A 322 -6.62 21.30 -0.70
C SER A 322 -5.94 22.38 0.14
N ARG A 323 -5.24 23.34 -0.48
CA ARG A 323 -4.55 24.43 0.25
C ARG A 323 -5.53 25.34 0.98
N GLU A 324 -6.67 25.64 0.38
CA GLU A 324 -7.70 26.43 1.05
C GLU A 324 -8.42 25.64 2.14
N ALA A 325 -8.62 24.33 1.96
CA ALA A 325 -9.12 23.47 3.03
C ALA A 325 -8.19 23.46 4.26
N ASP A 326 -6.87 23.44 4.04
CA ASP A 326 -5.87 23.50 5.11
C ASP A 326 -5.83 24.90 5.77
N SER A 327 -5.93 25.97 4.97
CA SER A 327 -5.94 27.35 5.46
C SER A 327 -7.20 27.69 6.28
N GLN A 328 -8.33 27.03 5.99
CA GLN A 328 -9.55 27.14 6.79
C GLN A 328 -9.47 26.37 8.11
N ASN A 329 -8.68 25.29 8.19
CA ASN A 329 -8.47 24.54 9.43
C ASN A 329 -7.59 25.31 10.45
N GLU A 330 -6.74 26.24 10.01
CA GLU A 330 -5.92 27.09 10.91
C GLU A 330 -6.68 28.32 11.47
N ASN A 331 -7.76 28.78 10.82
CA ASN A 331 -8.51 29.99 11.20
C ASN A 331 -9.81 29.71 12.00
N GLN A 332 -10.01 28.49 12.49
CA GLN A 332 -11.24 28.02 13.14
C GLN A 332 -11.46 28.48 14.60
N GLU A 333 -11.06 29.69 15.00
CA GLU A 333 -11.50 30.25 16.30
C GLU A 333 -12.50 31.42 16.21
N GLU A 334 -12.69 32.11 15.08
CA GLU A 334 -13.68 33.21 15.04
C GLU A 334 -14.35 33.38 13.67
N SER A 335 -15.55 32.81 13.48
CA SER A 335 -16.75 33.48 12.91
C SER A 335 -17.80 32.49 12.38
N GLU A 336 -18.80 32.19 13.21
CA GLU A 336 -20.10 31.65 12.80
C GLU A 336 -20.90 32.77 12.13
N ASP A 337 -20.79 32.94 10.81
CA ASP A 337 -21.84 33.49 9.91
C ASP A 337 -21.27 33.84 8.53
N LYS A 338 -21.02 32.83 7.67
CA LYS A 338 -21.23 32.94 6.20
C LYS A 338 -21.59 31.57 5.62
N ALA A 339 -22.67 31.55 4.86
CA ALA A 339 -23.21 30.38 4.17
C ALA A 339 -22.17 29.71 3.26
N ALA A 340 -22.21 28.37 3.24
CA ALA A 340 -21.75 27.46 2.19
C ALA A 340 -20.53 27.91 1.36
N VAL A 341 -19.33 27.62 1.86
CA VAL A 341 -18.12 27.55 1.03
C VAL A 341 -17.55 26.16 1.24
N SER A 342 -17.82 25.21 0.33
CA SER A 342 -17.14 23.92 0.38
C SER A 342 -15.69 24.10 -0.05
N ARG A 343 -14.76 24.05 0.92
CA ARG A 343 -13.29 24.06 0.68
C ARG A 343 -12.82 25.12 -0.32
N GLY A 344 -13.16 26.38 -0.04
CA GLY A 344 -12.57 27.57 -0.65
C GLY A 344 -12.99 27.92 -2.10
N ILE A 345 -13.56 26.99 -2.86
CA ILE A 345 -14.09 27.29 -4.21
C ILE A 345 -15.41 28.06 -4.07
N PRO A 346 -15.59 29.20 -4.80
CA PRO A 346 -16.87 29.86 -4.87
C PRO A 346 -17.96 28.93 -5.44
N ASP A 347 -19.08 28.77 -4.72
CA ASP A 347 -20.27 28.01 -5.17
C ASP A 347 -20.83 28.50 -6.53
N ASP A 348 -20.46 29.73 -6.94
CA ASP A 348 -20.77 30.31 -8.24
C ASP A 348 -20.22 29.51 -9.44
N VAL A 349 -19.19 28.67 -9.24
CA VAL A 349 -18.58 27.87 -10.31
C VAL A 349 -18.59 26.40 -9.95
N LYS A 350 -19.58 25.68 -10.48
CA LYS A 350 -19.65 24.21 -10.40
C LYS A 350 -18.60 23.58 -11.30
N LEU A 351 -17.38 23.45 -10.80
CA LEU A 351 -16.22 22.96 -11.55
C LEU A 351 -16.49 21.60 -12.21
N PHE A 352 -17.08 20.67 -11.45
CA PHE A 352 -17.34 19.32 -11.96
C PHE A 352 -18.28 19.35 -13.18
N GLU A 353 -19.39 20.08 -13.13
CA GLU A 353 -20.34 20.14 -14.25
C GLU A 353 -19.70 20.76 -15.51
N VAL A 354 -18.88 21.82 -15.34
CA VAL A 354 -18.18 22.48 -16.45
C VAL A 354 -17.14 21.55 -17.08
N PHE A 355 -16.28 20.94 -16.26
CA PHE A 355 -15.28 19.99 -16.75
C PHE A 355 -15.94 18.76 -17.37
N TRP A 356 -16.99 18.23 -16.76
CA TRP A 356 -17.73 17.07 -17.27
C TRP A 356 -18.33 17.35 -18.64
N ALA A 357 -19.07 18.45 -18.79
CA ALA A 357 -19.70 18.82 -20.06
C ALA A 357 -18.65 18.98 -21.18
N GLN A 358 -17.51 19.61 -20.86
CA GLN A 358 -16.44 19.86 -21.82
C GLN A 358 -15.62 18.61 -22.16
N VAL A 359 -15.36 17.72 -21.19
CA VAL A 359 -14.70 16.43 -21.45
C VAL A 359 -15.60 15.55 -22.33
N VAL A 360 -16.90 15.51 -22.07
CA VAL A 360 -17.86 14.79 -22.92
C VAL A 360 -17.94 15.40 -24.33
N GLU A 361 -17.96 16.73 -24.44
CA GLU A 361 -17.92 17.42 -25.74
C GLU A 361 -16.61 17.14 -26.49
N LEU A 362 -15.48 17.12 -25.80
CA LEU A 362 -14.17 16.81 -26.37
C LEU A 362 -14.10 15.37 -26.88
N VAL A 363 -14.58 14.39 -26.12
CA VAL A 363 -14.62 12.98 -26.56
C VAL A 363 -15.54 12.83 -27.77
N LYS A 364 -16.68 13.54 -27.81
CA LYS A 364 -17.57 13.56 -28.99
C LYS A 364 -16.92 14.21 -30.20
N ALA A 365 -16.18 15.30 -30.02
CA ALA A 365 -15.49 16.02 -31.08
C ALA A 365 -14.26 15.28 -31.61
N ARG A 366 -13.65 14.42 -30.79
CA ARG A 366 -12.37 13.73 -31.05
C ARG A 366 -12.46 12.24 -30.70
N PRO A 367 -13.02 11.39 -31.57
CA PRO A 367 -13.02 9.93 -31.37
C PRO A 367 -11.63 9.29 -31.56
N ASP A 368 -10.63 10.03 -32.06
CA ASP A 368 -9.26 9.54 -32.27
C ASP A 368 -8.43 9.41 -30.97
N ILE A 369 -8.97 9.82 -29.81
CA ILE A 369 -8.25 9.77 -28.53
C ILE A 369 -8.15 8.31 -28.08
N PRO A 370 -6.95 7.82 -27.73
CA PRO A 370 -6.81 6.46 -27.27
C PRO A 370 -7.50 6.25 -25.92
N LEU A 371 -8.06 5.06 -25.70
CA LEU A 371 -8.84 4.73 -24.49
C LEU A 371 -8.07 4.99 -23.18
N HIS A 372 -6.76 4.73 -23.17
CA HIS A 372 -5.92 4.97 -21.98
C HIS A 372 -5.81 6.45 -21.59
N ASP A 373 -5.99 7.38 -22.53
CA ASP A 373 -6.00 8.81 -22.22
C ASP A 373 -7.36 9.25 -21.67
N ILE A 374 -8.45 8.64 -22.15
CA ILE A 374 -9.79 8.87 -21.61
C ILE A 374 -9.89 8.37 -20.18
N THR A 375 -9.37 7.17 -19.87
CA THR A 375 -9.36 6.65 -18.50
C THR A 375 -8.46 7.47 -17.58
N ALA A 376 -7.34 8.00 -18.06
CA ALA A 376 -6.51 8.92 -17.28
C ALA A 376 -7.23 10.23 -16.93
N LEU A 377 -8.04 10.78 -17.85
CA LEU A 377 -8.89 11.95 -17.58
C LEU A 377 -9.98 11.63 -16.56
N GLN A 378 -10.55 10.43 -16.58
CA GLN A 378 -11.53 10.00 -15.58
C GLN A 378 -10.90 9.89 -14.18
N VAL A 379 -9.65 9.40 -14.09
CA VAL A 379 -8.91 9.36 -12.81
C VAL A 379 -8.73 10.77 -12.25
N SER A 380 -8.31 11.74 -13.07
CA SER A 380 -8.15 13.12 -12.60
C SER A 380 -9.49 13.76 -12.22
N LEU A 381 -10.56 13.50 -12.97
CA LEU A 381 -11.92 13.95 -12.63
C LEU A 381 -12.43 13.37 -11.31
N ILE A 382 -12.17 12.09 -11.04
CA ILE A 382 -12.53 11.46 -9.76
C ILE A 382 -11.71 12.09 -8.63
N ASN A 383 -10.40 12.24 -8.79
CA ASN A 383 -9.57 12.92 -7.78
C ASN A 383 -10.04 14.36 -7.51
N LEU A 384 -10.45 15.10 -8.55
CA LEU A 384 -11.06 16.43 -8.41
C LEU A 384 -12.35 16.35 -7.61
N SER A 385 -13.27 15.45 -7.98
CA SER A 385 -14.56 15.31 -7.30
C SER A 385 -14.40 14.92 -5.83
N LEU A 386 -13.46 14.02 -5.51
CA LEU A 386 -13.19 13.55 -4.16
C LEU A 386 -12.53 14.63 -3.29
N ASN A 387 -11.65 15.46 -3.87
CA ASN A 387 -10.99 16.54 -3.15
C ASN A 387 -11.88 17.77 -2.97
N CYS A 388 -12.64 18.15 -4.00
CA CYS A 388 -13.50 19.34 -4.00
C CYS A 388 -14.87 19.09 -3.37
N TYR A 389 -15.50 17.94 -3.64
CA TYR A 389 -16.88 17.63 -3.22
C TYR A 389 -16.99 16.24 -2.56
N PRO A 390 -16.36 16.01 -1.39
CA PRO A 390 -16.39 14.70 -0.72
C PRO A 390 -17.80 14.26 -0.33
N SER A 391 -18.75 15.19 -0.13
CA SER A 391 -20.13 14.87 0.26
C SER A 391 -21.03 14.44 -0.90
N ASN A 392 -20.69 14.80 -2.14
CA ASN A 392 -21.56 14.57 -3.30
C ASN A 392 -21.19 13.28 -4.02
N LEU A 393 -21.82 12.18 -3.61
CA LEU A 393 -21.61 10.84 -4.19
C LEU A 393 -22.08 10.74 -5.66
N GLU A 394 -23.02 11.58 -6.08
CA GLU A 394 -23.58 11.56 -7.45
C GLU A 394 -22.54 11.86 -8.53
N TYR A 395 -21.58 12.75 -8.27
CA TYR A 395 -20.54 13.09 -9.23
C TYR A 395 -19.57 11.94 -9.46
N VAL A 396 -19.22 11.22 -8.38
CA VAL A 396 -18.38 10.02 -8.48
C VAL A 396 -19.13 8.94 -9.25
N ASP A 397 -20.41 8.73 -8.95
CA ASP A 397 -21.23 7.71 -9.62
C ASP A 397 -21.39 8.00 -11.13
N GLN A 398 -21.53 9.27 -11.53
CA GLN A 398 -21.55 9.66 -12.95
C GLN A 398 -20.24 9.34 -13.69
N VAL A 399 -19.08 9.56 -13.07
CA VAL A 399 -17.80 9.20 -13.69
C VAL A 399 -17.66 7.67 -13.80
N LEU A 400 -18.11 6.94 -12.78
CA LEU A 400 -18.11 5.47 -12.78
C LEU A 400 -19.04 4.87 -13.83
N ASP A 401 -20.25 5.41 -14.00
CA ASP A 401 -21.20 5.00 -15.04
C ASP A 401 -20.61 5.23 -16.45
N TYR A 402 -19.96 6.38 -16.66
CA TYR A 402 -19.33 6.64 -17.94
C TYR A 402 -18.13 5.73 -18.20
N ALA A 403 -17.32 5.40 -17.19
CA ALA A 403 -16.26 4.40 -17.31
C ALA A 403 -16.82 3.01 -17.69
N LEU A 404 -17.94 2.62 -17.09
CA LEU A 404 -18.64 1.36 -17.41
C LEU A 404 -19.17 1.33 -18.86
N ASN A 405 -19.68 2.45 -19.37
CA ASN A 405 -20.13 2.56 -20.75
C ASN A 405 -18.98 2.53 -21.78
N LEU A 406 -17.74 2.82 -21.36
CA LEU A 406 -16.53 2.73 -22.18
C LEU A 406 -15.89 1.31 -22.18
N ASP A 407 -16.11 0.53 -21.13
CA ASP A 407 -15.61 -0.85 -20.96
C ASP A 407 -16.00 -1.87 -22.07
N PRO A 408 -17.19 -1.86 -22.69
CA PRO A 408 -17.50 -2.84 -23.75
C PRO A 408 -16.63 -2.67 -25.01
N ALA A 409 -15.96 -1.52 -25.19
CA ALA A 409 -14.97 -1.32 -26.25
C ALA A 409 -13.53 -1.72 -25.84
N ALA A 410 -13.26 -1.83 -24.54
CA ALA A 410 -11.94 -2.11 -23.95
C ALA A 410 -11.50 -3.58 -24.07
N HIS A 411 -12.46 -4.52 -24.19
CA HIS A 411 -12.20 -5.96 -24.31
C HIS A 411 -11.52 -6.37 -25.63
N THR A 412 -11.25 -5.41 -26.52
CA THR A 412 -10.67 -5.65 -27.85
C THR A 412 -9.17 -5.34 -27.93
N GLY A 413 -8.53 -4.85 -26.85
CA GLY A 413 -7.09 -4.60 -26.85
C GLY A 413 -6.49 -4.53 -25.45
N ASP A 414 -5.64 -5.52 -25.13
CA ASP A 414 -4.75 -5.57 -23.96
C ASP A 414 -3.87 -4.31 -23.86
N ASN A 415 -4.40 -3.24 -23.29
CA ASN A 415 -3.64 -2.07 -22.92
C ASN A 415 -3.44 -2.09 -21.41
N VAL A 416 -2.31 -2.63 -20.95
CA VAL A 416 -1.87 -2.64 -19.53
C VAL A 416 -2.04 -1.26 -18.87
N ALA A 417 -1.79 -0.18 -19.61
CA ALA A 417 -1.97 1.19 -19.13
C ALA A 417 -3.44 1.57 -18.85
N THR A 418 -4.40 0.97 -19.57
CA THR A 418 -5.84 1.20 -19.33
C THR A 418 -6.26 0.46 -18.06
N GLU A 419 -5.79 -0.77 -17.86
CA GLU A 419 -6.01 -1.55 -16.64
C GLU A 419 -5.43 -0.83 -15.40
N ASP A 420 -4.21 -0.29 -15.50
CA ASP A 420 -3.59 0.49 -14.43
C ASP A 420 -4.40 1.76 -14.09
N ASN A 421 -4.89 2.48 -15.11
CA ASN A 421 -5.72 3.66 -14.89
C ASN A 421 -7.08 3.30 -14.26
N LEU A 422 -7.72 2.21 -14.69
CA LEU A 422 -8.97 1.71 -14.10
C LEU A 422 -8.75 1.23 -12.65
N LEU A 423 -7.60 0.63 -12.36
CA LEU A 423 -7.19 0.29 -11.00
C LEU A 423 -7.04 1.57 -10.15
N GLN A 424 -6.36 2.61 -10.64
CA GLN A 424 -6.26 3.87 -9.90
C GLN A 424 -7.62 4.53 -9.68
N LEU A 425 -8.52 4.42 -10.66
CA LEU A 425 -9.89 4.90 -10.59
C LEU A 425 -10.68 4.21 -9.46
N LEU A 426 -10.53 2.88 -9.32
CA LEU A 426 -11.18 2.12 -8.24
C LEU A 426 -10.52 2.31 -6.87
N LEU A 427 -9.21 2.59 -6.83
CA LEU A 427 -8.46 2.83 -5.58
C LEU A 427 -8.64 4.25 -5.02
N ALA A 428 -8.89 5.25 -5.87
CA ALA A 428 -9.01 6.64 -5.44
C ALA A 428 -10.12 6.86 -4.37
N PRO A 429 -11.36 6.35 -4.54
CA PRO A 429 -12.38 6.42 -3.50
C PRO A 429 -11.95 5.75 -2.19
N ILE A 430 -11.32 4.57 -2.26
CA ILE A 430 -10.91 3.81 -1.06
C ILE A 430 -9.85 4.56 -0.25
N ARG A 431 -8.97 5.32 -0.91
CA ARG A 431 -7.89 6.06 -0.24
C ARG A 431 -8.33 7.39 0.33
N ILE A 432 -9.23 8.10 -0.35
CA ILE A 432 -9.58 9.49 -0.02
C ILE A 432 -10.77 9.54 0.94
N TYR A 433 -11.73 8.61 0.86
CA TYR A 433 -12.86 8.61 1.77
C TYR A 433 -12.44 8.27 3.21
N PRO A 434 -12.87 9.06 4.21
CA PRO A 434 -12.60 8.78 5.62
C PRO A 434 -13.36 7.55 6.12
N ASN A 435 -14.49 7.21 5.48
CA ASN A 435 -15.26 6.01 5.75
C ASN A 435 -15.25 5.11 4.52
N ALA A 436 -14.53 3.99 4.56
CA ALA A 436 -14.45 3.08 3.42
C ALA A 436 -15.81 2.47 3.02
N LEU A 437 -16.79 2.46 3.93
CA LEU A 437 -18.14 1.96 3.67
C LEU A 437 -18.96 2.87 2.74
N THR A 438 -18.60 4.15 2.57
CA THR A 438 -19.32 5.05 1.64
C THR A 438 -19.17 4.62 0.18
N VAL A 439 -18.12 3.85 -0.13
CA VAL A 439 -17.91 3.25 -1.46
C VAL A 439 -19.04 2.26 -1.80
N LEU A 440 -19.66 1.62 -0.80
CA LEU A 440 -20.74 0.65 -1.02
C LEU A 440 -22.06 1.30 -1.45
N ASN A 441 -22.23 2.59 -1.15
CA ASN A 441 -23.40 3.37 -1.58
C ASN A 441 -23.33 3.74 -3.07
N LEU A 442 -22.19 3.54 -3.74
CA LEU A 442 -22.04 3.75 -5.18
C LEU A 442 -22.60 2.55 -5.93
N VAL A 443 -23.65 2.78 -6.73
CA VAL A 443 -24.39 1.71 -7.43
C VAL A 443 -23.54 1.12 -8.56
N HIS A 444 -22.86 1.97 -9.32
CA HIS A 444 -22.09 1.54 -10.50
C HIS A 444 -20.71 0.97 -10.13
N TYR A 445 -20.23 1.17 -8.90
CA TYR A 445 -18.94 0.65 -8.43
C TYR A 445 -18.87 -0.88 -8.46
N LYS A 446 -19.95 -1.56 -8.05
CA LYS A 446 -20.02 -3.03 -8.06
C LYS A 446 -19.97 -3.59 -9.49
N SER A 447 -20.71 -2.97 -10.39
CA SER A 447 -20.79 -3.40 -11.79
C SER A 447 -19.47 -3.17 -12.53
N LEU A 448 -18.77 -2.06 -12.24
CA LEU A 448 -17.43 -1.80 -12.76
C LEU A 448 -16.42 -2.78 -12.16
N PHE A 449 -16.51 -3.13 -10.88
CA PHE A 449 -15.62 -4.12 -10.28
C PHE A 449 -15.74 -5.49 -10.99
N ASP A 450 -16.95 -5.91 -11.35
CA ASP A 450 -17.18 -7.19 -12.01
C ASP A 450 -16.64 -7.26 -13.45
N SER A 451 -16.55 -6.13 -14.15
CA SER A 451 -15.99 -6.06 -15.52
C SER A 451 -14.45 -6.15 -15.55
N GLN A 452 -13.78 -6.01 -14.42
CA GLN A 452 -12.33 -5.93 -14.34
C GLN A 452 -11.62 -7.31 -14.32
N PRO A 453 -10.36 -7.40 -14.79
CA PRO A 453 -9.57 -8.63 -14.71
C PRO A 453 -9.26 -9.05 -13.27
N TYR A 454 -8.80 -10.29 -13.08
CA TYR A 454 -8.51 -10.84 -11.74
C TYR A 454 -7.42 -10.07 -10.98
N SER A 455 -6.39 -9.57 -11.66
CA SER A 455 -5.26 -8.84 -11.05
C SER A 455 -5.71 -7.56 -10.37
N THR A 456 -6.51 -6.75 -11.06
CA THR A 456 -7.02 -5.46 -10.57
C THR A 456 -8.03 -5.70 -9.44
N ARG A 457 -8.95 -6.65 -9.59
CA ARG A 457 -9.90 -7.03 -8.54
C ARG A 457 -9.21 -7.51 -7.25
N ARG A 458 -8.15 -8.31 -7.35
CA ARG A 458 -7.32 -8.72 -6.19
C ARG A 458 -6.72 -7.51 -5.48
N SER A 459 -6.13 -6.58 -6.24
CA SER A 459 -5.49 -5.38 -5.68
C SER A 459 -6.49 -4.46 -4.96
N VAL A 460 -7.68 -4.28 -5.52
CA VAL A 460 -8.77 -3.47 -4.94
C VAL A 460 -9.29 -4.14 -3.67
N GLY A 461 -9.51 -5.46 -3.70
CA GLY A 461 -9.91 -6.23 -2.53
C GLY A 461 -8.92 -6.11 -1.37
N LEU A 462 -7.61 -6.23 -1.64
CA LEU A 462 -6.57 -6.07 -0.61
C LEU A 462 -6.49 -4.64 -0.08
N ALA A 463 -6.58 -3.65 -0.95
CA ALA A 463 -6.59 -2.25 -0.56
C ALA A 463 -7.79 -1.95 0.37
N LEU A 464 -8.99 -2.45 0.03
CA LEU A 464 -10.18 -2.31 0.85
C LEU A 464 -10.02 -2.96 2.24
N VAL A 465 -9.56 -4.22 2.29
CA VAL A 465 -9.31 -4.92 3.55
C VAL A 465 -8.29 -4.16 4.41
N SER A 466 -7.21 -3.68 3.79
CA SER A 466 -6.19 -2.90 4.50
C SER A 466 -6.71 -1.56 5.02
N ALA A 467 -7.60 -0.89 4.29
CA ALA A 467 -8.23 0.36 4.68
C ALA A 467 -9.17 0.14 5.87
N LEU A 468 -10.04 -0.88 5.79
CA LEU A 468 -10.96 -1.25 6.88
C LEU A 468 -10.20 -1.63 8.15
N LEU A 469 -9.10 -2.40 8.03
CA LEU A 469 -8.25 -2.77 9.17
C LEU A 469 -7.55 -1.57 9.81
N LYS A 470 -7.09 -0.60 9.01
CA LYS A 470 -6.47 0.64 9.53
C LYS A 470 -7.48 1.52 10.24
N GLN A 471 -8.69 1.64 9.68
CA GLN A 471 -9.76 2.47 10.25
C GLN A 471 -10.46 1.80 11.45
N LYS A 472 -10.28 0.48 11.65
CA LYS A 472 -10.95 -0.32 12.69
C LYS A 472 -12.47 -0.12 12.71
N GLN A 473 -13.07 0.00 11.53
CA GLN A 473 -14.52 0.17 11.41
C GLN A 473 -15.23 -1.16 11.65
N TYR A 474 -16.28 -1.11 12.48
CA TYR A 474 -17.17 -2.25 12.70
C TYR A 474 -18.20 -2.32 11.58
N ILE A 475 -18.38 -3.51 11.00
CA ILE A 475 -19.44 -3.77 10.03
C ILE A 475 -20.67 -4.20 10.82
N SER A 476 -21.68 -3.34 10.87
CA SER A 476 -22.91 -3.57 11.65
C SER A 476 -24.13 -3.90 10.77
N GLU A 477 -24.18 -3.41 9.53
CA GLU A 477 -25.34 -3.65 8.67
C GLU A 477 -25.17 -4.91 7.77
N PRO A 478 -26.22 -5.73 7.59
CA PRO A 478 -26.18 -6.87 6.68
C PRO A 478 -25.91 -6.50 5.21
N SER A 479 -26.40 -5.35 4.75
CA SER A 479 -26.23 -4.84 3.38
C SER A 479 -24.76 -4.46 3.11
N GLU A 480 -24.14 -3.79 4.09
CA GLU A 480 -22.72 -3.44 4.09
C GLU A 480 -21.85 -4.70 4.09
N CYS A 481 -22.20 -5.68 4.92
CA CYS A 481 -21.52 -6.97 4.98
C CYS A 481 -21.55 -7.69 3.62
N GLU A 482 -22.72 -7.82 3.00
CA GLU A 482 -22.83 -8.45 1.67
C GLU A 482 -22.03 -7.66 0.61
N GLY A 483 -22.04 -6.33 0.67
CA GLY A 483 -21.24 -5.47 -0.21
C GLY A 483 -19.73 -5.64 -0.05
N VAL A 484 -19.22 -5.64 1.19
CA VAL A 484 -17.78 -5.84 1.47
C VAL A 484 -17.35 -7.24 1.04
N PHE A 485 -18.11 -8.28 1.40
CA PHE A 485 -17.76 -9.65 1.05
C PHE A 485 -17.94 -9.94 -0.46
N HIS A 486 -18.78 -9.20 -1.18
CA HIS A 486 -18.81 -9.23 -2.64
C HIS A 486 -17.52 -8.66 -3.25
N LEU A 487 -17.02 -7.53 -2.76
CA LEU A 487 -15.75 -6.94 -3.23
C LEU A 487 -14.54 -7.80 -2.83
N VAL A 488 -14.63 -8.48 -1.68
CA VAL A 488 -13.60 -9.40 -1.17
C VAL A 488 -13.77 -10.81 -1.76
N SER A 489 -14.83 -11.07 -2.53
CA SER A 489 -15.11 -12.39 -3.11
C SER A 489 -13.99 -12.91 -4.01
N VAL A 490 -13.20 -12.01 -4.61
CA VAL A 490 -12.03 -12.38 -5.45
C VAL A 490 -10.85 -12.90 -4.62
N LEU A 491 -10.75 -12.48 -3.36
CA LEU A 491 -9.79 -13.03 -2.39
C LEU A 491 -10.31 -14.33 -1.77
N ALA A 492 -11.63 -14.52 -1.73
CA ALA A 492 -12.28 -15.68 -1.17
C ALA A 492 -12.48 -16.83 -2.17
N LYS A 493 -12.85 -16.56 -3.42
CA LYS A 493 -13.26 -17.53 -4.45
C LYS A 493 -12.19 -17.68 -5.52
N ASP A 494 -11.99 -18.90 -6.03
CA ASP A 494 -11.15 -19.12 -7.21
C ASP A 494 -11.91 -18.71 -8.47
N GLN A 495 -11.47 -17.63 -9.10
CA GLN A 495 -12.07 -17.08 -10.31
C GLN A 495 -11.58 -17.84 -11.56
N PRO A 496 -12.45 -18.14 -12.54
CA PRO A 496 -12.08 -18.87 -13.76
C PRO A 496 -11.15 -18.07 -14.69
N ASP A 497 -11.14 -16.73 -14.59
CA ASP A 497 -10.28 -15.81 -15.36
C ASP A 497 -8.84 -15.68 -14.81
N GLY A 498 -8.58 -16.17 -13.60
CA GLY A 498 -7.23 -16.29 -13.10
C GLY A 498 -6.56 -17.43 -13.84
N GLY A 499 -5.74 -17.13 -14.85
CA GLY A 499 -5.00 -18.13 -15.62
C GLY A 499 -4.29 -19.18 -14.74
N PRO A 500 -3.86 -20.32 -15.31
CA PRO A 500 -3.48 -21.54 -14.59
C PRO A 500 -2.27 -21.44 -13.65
N HIS A 501 -1.68 -20.26 -13.50
CA HIS A 501 -0.46 -20.02 -12.74
C HIS A 501 -0.66 -19.96 -11.22
N HIS A 502 -1.89 -19.94 -10.72
CA HIS A 502 -2.17 -20.10 -9.29
C HIS A 502 -2.98 -21.38 -8.93
N SER A 503 -3.59 -22.07 -9.89
CA SER A 503 -4.35 -23.30 -9.63
C SER A 503 -3.53 -24.59 -9.72
N ASN A 504 -2.29 -24.55 -10.22
CA ASN A 504 -1.49 -25.76 -10.49
C ASN A 504 -0.35 -26.08 -9.52
N THR A 505 -0.22 -25.36 -8.40
CA THR A 505 0.84 -25.69 -7.41
C THR A 505 0.37 -26.63 -6.30
N PHE A 506 -0.93 -26.93 -6.20
CA PHE A 506 -1.47 -27.73 -5.08
C PHE A 506 -2.19 -29.03 -5.47
N GLY A 507 -1.87 -29.60 -6.64
CA GLY A 507 -2.56 -30.79 -7.13
C GLY A 507 -1.68 -31.81 -7.85
N ARG A 508 -0.64 -32.35 -7.21
CA ARG A 508 -0.04 -33.66 -7.57
C ARG A 508 1.06 -34.17 -6.62
N THR A 509 0.68 -34.69 -5.46
CA THR A 509 1.59 -35.57 -4.68
C THR A 509 0.85 -36.71 -3.97
N SER A 510 0.20 -37.60 -4.74
CA SER A 510 0.01 -38.99 -4.29
C SER A 510 -0.34 -39.93 -5.46
N SER A 511 0.67 -40.38 -6.19
CA SER A 511 0.62 -41.69 -6.85
C SER A 511 2.03 -42.22 -7.08
N LYS A 512 2.47 -43.05 -6.13
CA LYS A 512 3.40 -44.19 -6.25
C LYS A 512 4.36 -44.16 -7.44
N LEU A 513 5.65 -43.90 -7.19
CA LEU A 513 6.72 -44.75 -7.72
C LEU A 513 7.98 -44.64 -6.85
N ALA A 514 8.51 -45.80 -6.48
CA ALA A 514 9.69 -45.98 -5.66
C ALA A 514 10.98 -45.52 -6.37
N GLY A 515 11.93 -44.99 -5.60
CA GLY A 515 13.35 -45.03 -5.97
C GLY A 515 14.16 -43.77 -5.67
N ARG A 516 15.02 -43.88 -4.64
CA ARG A 516 16.27 -43.14 -4.38
C ARG A 516 16.17 -41.65 -4.01
N GLY A 517 16.72 -41.35 -2.84
CA GLY A 517 16.77 -40.01 -2.27
C GLY A 517 17.76 -39.06 -2.94
N GLN A 518 17.42 -37.78 -2.90
CA GLN A 518 18.35 -36.67 -2.72
C GLN A 518 17.54 -35.43 -2.36
N SER A 519 17.97 -34.74 -1.30
CA SER A 519 17.50 -33.43 -0.86
C SER A 519 17.44 -32.44 -2.00
N LEU A 520 16.29 -31.80 -2.21
CA LEU A 520 16.17 -30.48 -2.85
C LEU A 520 15.08 -29.69 -2.13
N ARG A 521 15.53 -29.03 -1.04
CA ARG A 521 14.89 -27.88 -0.41
C ARG A 521 15.36 -26.66 -1.19
N GLY A 522 14.45 -25.90 -1.80
CA GLY A 522 14.76 -24.61 -2.39
C GLY A 522 13.91 -24.24 -3.61
N VAL A 523 13.37 -23.03 -3.56
CA VAL A 523 12.67 -22.27 -4.64
C VAL A 523 11.17 -22.56 -4.76
N ASN A 524 10.38 -21.97 -3.84
CA ASN A 524 9.07 -21.32 -4.03
C ASN A 524 8.41 -21.06 -2.65
N GLY A 525 9.03 -20.25 -1.79
CA GLY A 525 8.48 -19.88 -0.47
C GLY A 525 7.74 -18.53 -0.45
N ASP A 526 8.17 -17.58 -1.27
CA ASP A 526 7.72 -16.19 -1.17
C ASP A 526 6.26 -15.98 -1.61
N ASN A 527 5.80 -16.72 -2.63
CA ASN A 527 4.39 -16.64 -3.08
C ASN A 527 3.40 -17.27 -2.09
N ASP A 528 3.86 -18.25 -1.30
CA ASP A 528 3.05 -18.89 -0.27
C ASP A 528 2.93 -17.98 0.96
N GLU A 529 4.00 -17.27 1.35
CA GLU A 529 3.96 -16.32 2.47
C GLU A 529 3.07 -15.12 2.19
N ASP A 530 3.16 -14.51 1.00
CA ASP A 530 2.27 -13.40 0.63
C ASP A 530 0.81 -13.84 0.54
N PHE A 531 0.53 -14.99 -0.08
CA PHE A 531 -0.81 -15.57 -0.11
C PHE A 531 -1.35 -15.85 1.30
N VAL A 532 -0.52 -16.40 2.18
CA VAL A 532 -0.87 -16.63 3.58
C VAL A 532 -1.14 -15.30 4.29
N ASN A 533 -0.34 -14.26 4.06
CA ASN A 533 -0.56 -12.93 4.63
C ASN A 533 -1.91 -12.31 4.19
N GLU A 534 -2.29 -12.49 2.92
CA GLU A 534 -3.61 -12.05 2.41
C GLU A 534 -4.76 -12.76 3.13
N GLN A 535 -4.65 -14.08 3.29
CA GLN A 535 -5.66 -14.86 4.02
C GLN A 535 -5.70 -14.50 5.51
N HIS A 536 -4.57 -14.14 6.12
CA HIS A 536 -4.54 -13.62 7.49
C HIS A 536 -5.21 -12.25 7.60
N GLN A 537 -5.07 -11.36 6.61
CA GLN A 537 -5.79 -10.08 6.61
C GLN A 537 -7.30 -10.30 6.50
N LEU A 538 -7.73 -11.26 5.67
CA LEU A 538 -9.13 -11.66 5.58
C LEU A 538 -9.65 -12.24 6.92
N ALA A 539 -8.84 -13.07 7.59
CA ALA A 539 -9.18 -13.57 8.93
C ALA A 539 -9.30 -12.45 9.97
N LYS A 540 -8.47 -11.39 9.88
CA LYS A 540 -8.61 -10.20 10.72
C LYS A 540 -9.87 -9.40 10.41
N LEU A 541 -10.28 -9.31 9.15
CA LEU A 541 -11.53 -8.65 8.76
C LEU A 541 -12.75 -9.31 9.42
N ILE A 542 -12.76 -10.64 9.53
CA ILE A 542 -13.85 -11.39 10.18
C ILE A 542 -14.00 -10.97 11.65
N HIS A 543 -12.91 -10.59 12.34
CA HIS A 543 -12.99 -10.07 13.70
C HIS A 543 -13.51 -8.62 13.80
N LEU A 544 -13.55 -7.85 12.70
CA LEU A 544 -14.17 -6.53 12.64
C LEU A 544 -15.69 -6.59 12.43
N VAL A 545 -16.21 -7.75 12.03
CA VAL A 545 -17.66 -7.99 11.99
C VAL A 545 -18.12 -8.20 13.44
N TYR A 546 -18.69 -7.16 14.04
CA TYR A 546 -19.22 -7.21 15.39
C TYR A 546 -20.43 -6.28 15.52
N THR A 547 -21.45 -6.77 16.21
CA THR A 547 -22.65 -6.02 16.54
C THR A 547 -23.10 -6.45 17.93
N ASP A 548 -23.61 -5.49 18.72
CA ASP A 548 -24.09 -5.77 20.08
C ASP A 548 -25.38 -6.60 20.09
N ASP A 549 -26.15 -6.54 19.00
CA ASP A 549 -27.31 -7.40 18.80
C ASP A 549 -26.88 -8.82 18.37
N LYS A 550 -27.22 -9.79 19.22
CA LYS A 550 -26.85 -11.21 19.09
C LYS A 550 -27.50 -11.85 17.85
N ASP A 551 -28.71 -11.44 17.49
CA ASP A 551 -29.44 -12.00 16.35
C ASP A 551 -28.90 -11.45 15.02
N GLN A 552 -28.54 -10.16 14.98
CA GLN A 552 -27.84 -9.57 13.83
C GLN A 552 -26.45 -10.16 13.66
N MET A 553 -25.70 -10.38 14.74
CA MET A 553 -24.40 -11.05 14.68
C MET A 553 -24.50 -12.46 14.11
N TYR A 554 -25.53 -13.24 14.46
CA TYR A 554 -25.77 -14.55 13.85
C TYR A 554 -26.11 -14.48 12.35
N ARG A 555 -26.90 -13.48 11.92
CA ARG A 555 -27.17 -13.23 10.49
C ARG A 555 -25.91 -12.85 9.72
N LEU A 556 -25.08 -11.96 10.28
CA LEU A 556 -23.81 -11.57 9.69
C LEU A 556 -22.88 -12.77 9.53
N LEU A 557 -22.72 -13.61 10.56
CA LEU A 557 -21.90 -14.82 10.50
C LEU A 557 -22.43 -15.83 9.46
N ASN A 558 -23.75 -15.93 9.27
CA ASN A 558 -24.34 -16.76 8.21
C ASN A 558 -23.99 -16.27 6.80
N ILE A 559 -24.06 -14.95 6.57
CA ILE A 559 -23.67 -14.32 5.29
C ILE A 559 -22.18 -14.58 5.02
N VAL A 560 -21.33 -14.33 6.02
CA VAL A 560 -19.88 -14.57 5.94
C VAL A 560 -19.57 -16.02 5.62
N ARG A 561 -20.23 -16.98 6.29
CA ARG A 561 -20.06 -18.41 6.00
C ARG A 561 -20.46 -18.76 4.57
N ARG A 562 -21.58 -18.24 4.07
CA ARG A 562 -22.07 -18.52 2.72
C ARG A 562 -21.03 -18.12 1.68
N GLU A 563 -20.55 -16.88 1.73
CA GLU A 563 -19.61 -16.34 0.74
C GLU A 563 -18.22 -16.99 0.81
N LEU A 564 -17.74 -17.31 2.02
CA LEU A 564 -16.42 -17.93 2.19
C LEU A 564 -16.42 -19.44 1.91
N SER A 565 -17.59 -20.09 1.87
CA SER A 565 -17.67 -21.54 1.62
C SER A 565 -17.24 -21.94 0.20
N GLU A 566 -17.23 -21.00 -0.73
CA GLU A 566 -16.86 -21.22 -2.14
C GLU A 566 -15.33 -21.21 -2.37
N GLY A 567 -14.53 -20.91 -1.35
CA GLY A 567 -13.07 -20.71 -1.46
C GLY A 567 -12.16 -21.93 -1.44
N GLY A 568 -12.71 -23.14 -1.48
CA GLY A 568 -11.93 -24.39 -1.55
C GLY A 568 -10.84 -24.50 -0.47
N ILE A 569 -9.57 -24.50 -0.89
CA ILE A 569 -8.39 -24.67 -0.01
C ILE A 569 -8.17 -23.44 0.90
N ARG A 570 -8.64 -22.24 0.51
CA ARG A 570 -8.50 -20.98 1.29
C ARG A 570 -9.28 -20.99 2.61
N VAL A 571 -10.29 -21.86 2.70
CA VAL A 571 -11.13 -22.13 3.89
C VAL A 571 -10.27 -22.47 5.12
N GLN A 572 -9.09 -23.07 4.92
CA GLN A 572 -8.21 -23.48 6.02
C GLN A 572 -7.80 -22.33 6.97
N TYR A 573 -7.63 -21.12 6.45
CA TYR A 573 -7.17 -19.96 7.23
C TYR A 573 -8.32 -19.09 7.74
N THR A 574 -9.44 -19.04 7.02
CA THR A 574 -10.56 -18.14 7.32
C THR A 574 -11.57 -18.76 8.29
N PHE A 575 -11.89 -20.06 8.15
CA PHE A 575 -12.91 -20.72 8.98
C PHE A 575 -12.57 -20.79 10.48
N PRO A 576 -11.30 -20.96 10.91
CA PRO A 576 -10.97 -20.90 12.34
C PRO A 576 -11.33 -19.54 12.98
N SER A 577 -11.24 -18.44 12.23
CA SER A 577 -11.62 -17.11 12.73
C SER A 577 -13.14 -16.95 12.86
N ILE A 578 -13.92 -17.56 11.95
CA ILE A 578 -15.38 -17.67 12.07
C ILE A 578 -15.73 -18.48 13.31
N VAL A 579 -15.11 -19.64 13.49
CA VAL A 579 -15.32 -20.52 14.66
C VAL A 579 -14.97 -19.77 15.95
N SER A 580 -13.85 -19.08 16.01
CA SER A 580 -13.48 -18.26 17.19
C SER A 580 -14.52 -17.18 17.48
N SER A 581 -15.04 -16.51 16.46
CA SER A 581 -16.08 -15.49 16.60
C SER A 581 -17.42 -16.09 17.03
N CYS A 582 -17.76 -17.28 16.54
CA CYS A 582 -18.92 -18.06 16.99
C CYS A 582 -18.77 -18.51 18.45
N LEU A 583 -17.57 -18.92 18.87
CA LEU A 583 -17.29 -19.31 20.26
C LEU A 583 -17.34 -18.11 21.20
N LYS A 584 -16.89 -16.93 20.77
CA LYS A 584 -17.07 -15.67 21.52
C LYS A 584 -18.55 -15.32 21.66
N LEU A 585 -19.33 -15.49 20.60
CA LEU A 585 -20.79 -15.33 20.65
C LEU A 585 -21.43 -16.36 21.59
N ALA A 586 -21.02 -17.63 21.53
CA ALA A 586 -21.48 -18.69 22.43
C ALA A 586 -21.21 -18.33 23.90
N ARG A 587 -20.03 -17.78 24.20
CA ARG A 587 -19.67 -17.31 25.54
C ARG A 587 -20.39 -16.03 25.97
N SER A 588 -20.85 -15.17 25.04
CA SER A 588 -21.71 -14.03 25.39
C SER A 588 -23.16 -14.43 25.67
N TYR A 589 -23.55 -15.68 25.36
CA TYR A 589 -24.79 -16.29 25.82
C TYR A 589 -24.69 -16.88 27.24
N LEU A 590 -23.50 -16.96 27.85
CA LEU A 590 -23.27 -17.53 29.17
C LEU A 590 -24.01 -16.84 30.35
N PRO A 591 -24.31 -15.51 30.38
CA PRO A 591 -25.23 -14.98 31.38
C PRO A 591 -26.64 -15.49 31.04
N LYS A 592 -27.05 -16.59 31.70
CA LYS A 592 -28.40 -17.16 31.60
C LYS A 592 -29.43 -16.11 32.03
N PRO A 593 -30.30 -15.60 31.13
CA PRO A 593 -31.38 -14.73 31.54
C PRO A 593 -32.49 -15.55 32.20
N GLU A 594 -32.87 -15.22 33.44
CA GLU A 594 -33.89 -15.92 34.25
C GLU A 594 -35.32 -15.97 33.64
N SER A 595 -35.54 -15.52 32.40
CA SER A 595 -36.90 -15.35 31.83
C SER A 595 -37.12 -15.87 30.41
N GLU A 596 -36.17 -16.58 29.78
CA GLU A 596 -36.33 -17.07 28.39
C GLU A 596 -35.56 -18.39 28.12
N ASP A 597 -35.80 -19.44 28.93
CA ASP A 597 -35.04 -20.70 28.86
C ASP A 597 -35.18 -21.44 27.50
N ASP A 598 -36.37 -21.45 26.90
CA ASP A 598 -36.62 -22.22 25.66
C ASP A 598 -36.10 -21.51 24.38
N THR A 599 -36.22 -20.19 24.29
CA THR A 599 -35.72 -19.41 23.14
C THR A 599 -34.20 -19.36 23.14
N TRP A 600 -33.59 -19.20 24.33
CA TRP A 600 -32.15 -19.22 24.51
C TRP A 600 -31.54 -20.60 24.20
N TYR A 601 -32.18 -21.68 24.64
CA TYR A 601 -31.73 -23.04 24.33
C TYR A 601 -31.81 -23.34 22.83
N ASN A 602 -32.90 -22.93 22.16
CA ASN A 602 -33.03 -23.10 20.71
C ASN A 602 -31.99 -22.29 19.94
N ARG A 603 -31.74 -21.03 20.33
CA ARG A 603 -30.71 -20.17 19.70
C ARG A 603 -29.28 -20.70 19.89
N SER A 604 -28.95 -21.16 21.09
CA SER A 604 -27.64 -21.76 21.37
C SER A 604 -27.49 -23.10 20.64
N SER A 605 -28.54 -23.92 20.55
CA SER A 605 -28.57 -25.14 19.74
C SER A 605 -28.38 -24.86 18.24
N GLU A 606 -29.03 -23.82 17.71
CA GLU A 606 -28.85 -23.38 16.32
C GLU A 606 -27.43 -22.85 16.06
N LEU A 607 -26.84 -22.12 17.00
CA LEU A 607 -25.45 -21.67 16.91
C LEU A 607 -24.48 -22.85 16.91
N PHE A 608 -24.69 -23.85 17.77
CA PHE A 608 -23.85 -25.05 17.80
C PHE A 608 -24.06 -25.95 16.59
N ARG A 609 -25.28 -26.07 16.05
CA ARG A 609 -25.53 -26.73 14.77
C ARG A 609 -24.84 -25.98 13.62
N PHE A 610 -24.86 -24.65 13.63
CA PHE A 610 -24.11 -23.81 12.69
C PHE A 610 -22.59 -24.05 12.81
N LEU A 611 -22.07 -24.13 14.04
CA LEU A 611 -20.67 -24.43 14.31
C LEU A 611 -20.29 -25.81 13.79
N HIS A 612 -21.12 -26.82 14.06
CA HIS A 612 -20.96 -28.18 13.54
C HIS A 612 -20.89 -28.21 12.01
N GLN A 613 -21.84 -27.56 11.34
CA GLN A 613 -21.84 -27.45 9.88
C GLN A 613 -20.57 -26.76 9.35
N THR A 614 -20.11 -25.69 10.03
CA THR A 614 -18.92 -24.94 9.61
C THR A 614 -17.65 -25.79 9.73
N ILE A 615 -17.49 -26.54 10.82
CA ILE A 615 -16.35 -27.44 11.01
C ILE A 615 -16.45 -28.66 10.08
N SER A 616 -17.65 -29.16 9.80
CA SER A 616 -17.87 -30.24 8.83
C SER A 616 -17.52 -29.82 7.39
N ILE A 617 -17.83 -28.58 7.00
CA ILE A 617 -17.39 -28.00 5.72
C ILE A 617 -15.85 -27.92 5.68
N LEU A 618 -15.21 -27.46 6.76
CA LEU A 618 -13.74 -27.44 6.85
C LEU A 618 -13.16 -28.85 6.69
N TYR A 619 -13.75 -29.85 7.35
CA TYR A 619 -13.31 -31.24 7.27
C TYR A 619 -13.44 -31.81 5.84
N SER A 620 -14.59 -31.60 5.18
CA SER A 620 -14.83 -32.12 3.83
C SER A 620 -14.04 -31.42 2.72
N LYS A 621 -13.71 -30.12 2.88
CA LYS A 621 -13.11 -29.30 1.80
C LYS A 621 -11.60 -29.04 1.96
N ALA A 622 -11.06 -29.01 3.17
CA ALA A 622 -9.70 -28.51 3.41
C ALA A 622 -8.66 -29.59 3.77
N GLU A 623 -9.04 -30.86 3.90
CA GLU A 623 -8.16 -32.00 4.27
C GLU A 623 -7.26 -31.77 5.51
N CYS A 624 -7.51 -30.70 6.29
CA CYS A 624 -6.77 -30.32 7.50
C CYS A 624 -7.40 -30.97 8.73
N HIS A 625 -7.16 -32.27 8.87
CA HIS A 625 -7.78 -33.12 9.88
C HIS A 625 -7.39 -32.74 11.33
N ASP A 626 -6.15 -32.30 11.58
CA ASP A 626 -5.67 -31.91 12.92
C ASP A 626 -6.35 -30.63 13.45
N LEU A 627 -6.53 -29.64 12.58
CA LEU A 627 -7.21 -28.40 12.95
C LEU A 627 -8.70 -28.63 13.21
N ALA A 628 -9.37 -29.40 12.35
CA ALA A 628 -10.77 -29.77 12.55
C ALA A 628 -10.96 -30.52 13.89
N PHE A 629 -10.07 -31.46 14.20
CA PHE A 629 -10.06 -32.17 15.48
C PHE A 629 -9.99 -31.21 16.68
N LYS A 630 -9.04 -30.28 16.67
CA LYS A 630 -8.89 -29.26 17.73
C LYS A 630 -10.12 -28.36 17.85
N LEU A 631 -10.72 -27.96 16.73
CA LEU A 631 -11.91 -27.12 16.73
C LEU A 631 -13.15 -27.86 17.27
N TYR A 632 -13.31 -29.14 16.95
CA TYR A 632 -14.38 -29.97 17.53
C TYR A 632 -14.25 -30.12 19.04
N LEU A 633 -13.03 -30.31 19.56
CA LEU A 633 -12.80 -30.37 21.00
C LEU A 633 -13.09 -29.04 21.71
N ASN A 634 -12.67 -27.92 21.11
CA ASN A 634 -12.99 -26.59 21.64
C ASN A 634 -14.50 -26.29 21.60
N ALA A 635 -15.19 -26.73 20.55
CA ALA A 635 -16.65 -26.66 20.47
C ALA A 635 -17.33 -27.51 21.56
N GLY A 636 -16.81 -28.71 21.81
CA GLY A 636 -17.27 -29.60 22.88
C GLY A 636 -17.12 -28.99 24.27
N LEU A 637 -15.98 -28.34 24.56
CA LEU A 637 -15.78 -27.60 25.82
C LEU A 637 -16.75 -26.42 25.96
N ALA A 638 -17.00 -25.67 24.89
CA ALA A 638 -17.96 -24.57 24.93
C ALA A 638 -19.41 -25.06 25.12
N CYS A 639 -19.76 -26.26 24.64
CA CYS A 639 -21.06 -26.88 24.91
C CYS A 639 -21.21 -27.27 26.39
N ASP A 640 -20.13 -27.77 27.00
CA ASP A 640 -20.07 -28.10 28.43
C ASP A 640 -20.25 -26.83 29.28
N GLU A 641 -19.54 -25.74 28.96
CA GLU A 641 -19.70 -24.44 29.63
C GLU A 641 -21.16 -23.91 29.63
N LEU A 642 -21.95 -24.26 28.60
CA LEU A 642 -23.34 -23.82 28.44
C LEU A 642 -24.38 -24.85 28.95
N GLY A 643 -23.97 -26.09 29.21
CA GLY A 643 -24.83 -27.18 29.68
C GLY A 643 -25.63 -27.91 28.58
N VAL A 644 -25.21 -27.84 27.31
CA VAL A 644 -25.86 -28.55 26.19
C VAL A 644 -25.18 -29.91 25.94
N GLN A 645 -25.59 -30.92 26.71
CA GLN A 645 -24.92 -32.22 26.78
C GLN A 645 -24.98 -33.05 25.49
N THR A 646 -26.14 -33.09 24.81
CA THR A 646 -26.36 -33.94 23.63
C THR A 646 -25.47 -33.55 22.46
N LEU A 647 -25.40 -32.25 22.15
CA LEU A 647 -24.52 -31.71 21.11
C LEU A 647 -23.05 -31.84 21.50
N GLY A 648 -22.71 -31.63 22.78
CA GLY A 648 -21.36 -31.85 23.30
C GLY A 648 -20.86 -33.27 23.00
N TYR A 649 -21.69 -34.29 23.28
CA TYR A 649 -21.35 -35.68 23.00
C TYR A 649 -21.14 -35.95 21.51
N GLU A 650 -22.00 -35.43 20.65
CA GLU A 650 -21.86 -35.56 19.19
C GLU A 650 -20.53 -34.98 18.69
N PHE A 651 -20.09 -33.83 19.22
CA PHE A 651 -18.80 -33.25 18.87
C PHE A 651 -17.61 -34.15 19.26
N PHE A 652 -17.63 -34.76 20.44
CA PHE A 652 -16.58 -35.69 20.86
C PHE A 652 -16.58 -36.99 20.04
N VAL A 653 -17.75 -37.51 19.67
CA VAL A 653 -17.85 -38.69 18.78
C VAL A 653 -17.26 -38.37 17.41
N GLN A 654 -17.57 -37.22 16.83
CA GLN A 654 -17.02 -36.81 15.55
C GLN A 654 -15.51 -36.57 15.62
N ALA A 655 -15.00 -35.98 16.70
CA ALA A 655 -13.56 -35.86 16.93
C ALA A 655 -12.87 -37.24 16.98
N LEU A 656 -13.49 -38.23 17.62
CA LEU A 656 -12.99 -39.61 17.65
C LEU A 656 -13.01 -40.27 16.27
N THR A 657 -14.05 -40.05 15.46
CA THR A 657 -14.11 -40.55 14.08
C THR A 657 -12.99 -39.97 13.22
N ILE A 658 -12.71 -38.66 13.34
CA ILE A 658 -11.59 -38.01 12.63
C ILE A 658 -10.25 -38.58 13.07
N TYR A 659 -10.09 -38.86 14.35
CA TYR A 659 -8.90 -39.51 14.88
C TYR A 659 -8.71 -40.91 14.27
N GLU A 660 -9.78 -41.71 14.15
CA GLU A 660 -9.72 -43.08 13.59
C GLU A 660 -9.43 -43.11 12.09
N GLU A 661 -10.08 -42.23 11.32
CA GLU A 661 -10.06 -42.30 9.85
C GLU A 661 -8.91 -41.51 9.22
N CYS A 662 -8.49 -40.40 9.83
CA CYS A 662 -7.66 -39.40 9.13
C CYS A 662 -6.28 -39.16 9.74
N ILE A 663 -6.08 -39.35 11.05
CA ILE A 663 -4.80 -39.07 11.70
C ILE A 663 -3.92 -40.33 11.68
N SER A 664 -3.02 -40.43 10.70
CA SER A 664 -2.12 -41.58 10.55
C SER A 664 -0.72 -41.39 11.16
N GLU A 665 -0.29 -40.14 11.39
CA GLU A 665 1.07 -39.86 11.86
C GLU A 665 1.22 -40.10 13.36
N SER A 666 2.20 -40.92 13.76
CA SER A 666 2.35 -41.37 15.16
C SER A 666 2.53 -40.23 16.17
N ASN A 667 3.20 -39.14 15.79
CA ASN A 667 3.48 -38.03 16.70
C ASN A 667 2.22 -37.16 16.91
N VAL A 668 1.47 -36.91 15.83
CA VAL A 668 0.20 -36.17 15.87
C VAL A 668 -0.88 -36.99 16.59
N GLN A 669 -0.90 -38.32 16.41
CA GLN A 669 -1.81 -39.22 17.15
C GLN A 669 -1.62 -39.11 18.67
N LEU A 670 -0.38 -39.05 19.15
CA LEU A 670 -0.10 -38.88 20.58
C LEU A 670 -0.58 -37.52 21.09
N GLN A 671 -0.27 -36.45 20.36
CA GLN A 671 -0.71 -35.09 20.71
C GLN A 671 -2.24 -34.97 20.72
N ALA A 672 -2.91 -35.57 19.74
CA ALA A 672 -4.36 -35.60 19.63
C ALA A 672 -5.00 -36.35 20.81
N ILE A 673 -4.46 -37.51 21.19
CA ILE A 673 -4.93 -38.25 22.39
C ILE A 673 -4.68 -37.44 23.66
N HIS A 674 -3.52 -36.82 23.84
CA HIS A 674 -3.25 -36.00 25.02
C HIS A 674 -4.22 -34.82 25.11
N LEU A 675 -4.53 -34.17 23.98
CA LEU A 675 -5.51 -33.10 23.93
C LEU A 675 -6.92 -33.62 24.24
N LEU A 676 -7.30 -34.79 23.72
CA LEU A 676 -8.58 -35.43 24.02
C LEU A 676 -8.71 -35.78 25.51
N ILE A 677 -7.66 -36.35 26.11
CA ILE A 677 -7.63 -36.65 27.54
C ILE A 677 -7.72 -35.36 28.37
N GLY A 678 -6.98 -34.32 28.00
CA GLY A 678 -7.02 -33.03 28.69
C GLY A 678 -8.39 -32.33 28.59
N THR A 679 -9.02 -32.41 27.43
CA THR A 679 -10.35 -31.81 27.19
C THR A 679 -11.43 -32.58 27.95
N LEU A 680 -11.46 -33.92 27.88
CA LEU A 680 -12.38 -34.75 28.65
C LEU A 680 -12.18 -34.60 30.17
N HIS A 681 -10.95 -34.43 30.65
CA HIS A 681 -10.71 -34.15 32.07
C HIS A 681 -11.27 -32.77 32.50
N SER A 682 -11.40 -31.82 31.56
CA SER A 682 -11.91 -30.49 31.84
C SER A 682 -13.43 -30.42 31.80
N THR A 683 -14.11 -31.39 31.17
CA THR A 683 -15.56 -31.44 31.08
C THR A 683 -16.21 -31.92 32.38
N ARG A 684 -17.32 -31.30 32.79
CA ARG A 684 -17.96 -31.54 34.09
C ARG A 684 -19.44 -31.93 34.01
N ASP A 685 -20.10 -31.72 32.87
CA ASP A 685 -21.55 -31.83 32.78
C ASP A 685 -22.06 -33.06 32.03
N PHE A 686 -21.21 -34.02 31.63
CA PHE A 686 -21.66 -35.23 30.92
C PHE A 686 -22.38 -36.27 31.78
N ASP A 687 -23.33 -36.99 31.19
CA ASP A 687 -23.93 -38.18 31.80
C ASP A 687 -22.89 -39.29 32.04
N ALA A 688 -23.05 -40.04 33.12
CA ALA A 688 -22.13 -41.11 33.51
C ALA A 688 -21.92 -42.15 32.39
N ASP A 689 -22.99 -42.55 31.70
CA ASP A 689 -22.92 -43.55 30.63
C ASP A 689 -22.21 -43.02 29.38
N ASN A 690 -22.47 -41.76 29.01
CA ASN A 690 -21.86 -41.11 27.86
C ASN A 690 -20.36 -40.85 28.10
N TYR A 691 -20.02 -40.40 29.31
CA TYR A 691 -18.63 -40.18 29.74
C TYR A 691 -17.85 -41.51 29.83
N ASP A 692 -18.46 -42.57 30.35
CA ASP A 692 -17.83 -43.90 30.42
C ASP A 692 -17.57 -44.49 29.03
N ALA A 693 -18.52 -44.31 28.10
CA ALA A 693 -18.35 -44.73 26.71
C ALA A 693 -17.19 -43.99 26.02
N LEU A 694 -17.07 -42.67 26.20
CA LEU A 694 -15.96 -41.89 25.63
C LEU A 694 -14.63 -42.27 26.28
N THR A 695 -14.59 -42.41 27.60
CA THR A 695 -13.38 -42.77 28.34
C THR A 695 -12.87 -44.16 27.94
N THR A 696 -13.76 -45.14 27.84
CA THR A 696 -13.42 -46.50 27.40
C THR A 696 -12.87 -46.52 25.97
N LYS A 697 -13.45 -45.73 25.06
CA LYS A 697 -12.91 -45.56 23.69
C LYS A 697 -11.53 -44.89 23.72
N CYS A 698 -11.33 -43.83 24.51
CA CYS A 698 -10.03 -43.17 24.64
C CYS A 698 -8.94 -44.15 25.13
N VAL A 699 -9.24 -44.96 26.15
CA VAL A 699 -8.31 -45.99 26.67
C VAL A 699 -8.00 -47.04 25.60
N MET A 700 -9.01 -47.43 24.80
CA MET A 700 -8.80 -48.34 23.67
C MET A 700 -7.85 -47.75 22.62
N HIS A 701 -8.02 -46.47 22.26
CA HIS A 701 -7.15 -45.78 21.31
C HIS A 701 -5.72 -45.60 21.83
N SER A 702 -5.56 -45.22 23.11
CA SER A 702 -4.26 -45.20 23.78
C SER A 702 -3.57 -46.57 23.72
N GLY A 703 -4.34 -47.66 23.82
CA GLY A 703 -3.84 -49.03 23.69
C GLY A 703 -3.54 -49.48 22.25
N LYS A 704 -3.99 -48.77 21.21
CA LYS A 704 -3.77 -49.11 19.78
C LYS A 704 -2.59 -48.36 19.14
N LEU A 705 -1.91 -47.48 19.88
CA LEU A 705 -0.74 -46.75 19.38
C LEU A 705 0.41 -47.70 18.99
N LEU A 706 1.07 -47.40 17.86
CA LEU A 706 2.12 -48.25 17.29
C LEU A 706 3.42 -48.25 18.12
N LYS A 707 3.79 -47.09 18.66
CA LYS A 707 5.01 -46.91 19.46
C LYS A 707 4.71 -47.26 20.91
N LYS A 708 5.36 -48.31 21.43
CA LYS A 708 5.16 -48.80 22.81
C LYS A 708 5.43 -47.75 23.91
N HIS A 709 6.40 -46.86 23.71
CA HIS A 709 6.67 -45.79 24.67
C HIS A 709 5.54 -44.75 24.69
N ASP A 710 5.04 -44.34 23.53
CA ASP A 710 3.91 -43.42 23.40
C ASP A 710 2.59 -44.06 23.88
N GLN A 711 2.40 -45.35 23.60
CA GLN A 711 1.30 -46.17 24.12
C GLN A 711 1.30 -46.20 25.65
N CYS A 712 2.47 -46.40 26.27
CA CYS A 712 2.63 -46.38 27.72
C CYS A 712 2.27 -45.02 28.31
N ARG A 713 2.74 -43.93 27.71
CA ARG A 713 2.46 -42.55 28.12
C ARG A 713 0.98 -42.21 28.03
N ALA A 714 0.35 -42.51 26.90
CA ALA A 714 -1.08 -42.30 26.72
C ALA A 714 -1.95 -43.12 27.69
N LEU A 715 -1.54 -44.36 28.01
CA LEU A 715 -2.28 -45.24 28.93
C LEU A 715 -2.24 -44.76 30.37
N TYR A 716 -1.08 -44.38 30.92
CA TYR A 716 -1.06 -43.86 32.30
C TYR A 716 -1.72 -42.48 32.38
N HIS A 717 -1.70 -41.67 31.32
CA HIS A 717 -2.44 -40.41 31.27
C HIS A 717 -3.96 -40.65 31.29
N SER A 718 -4.44 -41.68 30.60
CA SER A 718 -5.85 -42.08 30.63
C SER A 718 -6.34 -42.52 32.01
N ALA A 719 -5.43 -42.91 32.91
CA ALA A 719 -5.79 -43.24 34.30
C ALA A 719 -6.34 -42.02 35.06
N HIS A 720 -5.96 -40.80 34.69
CA HIS A 720 -6.48 -39.58 35.30
C HIS A 720 -7.96 -39.32 34.96
N LEU A 721 -8.49 -39.87 33.86
CA LEU A 721 -9.91 -39.71 33.49
C LEU A 721 -10.86 -40.40 34.46
N PHE A 722 -10.40 -41.46 35.13
CA PHE A 722 -11.15 -42.24 36.12
C PHE A 722 -11.00 -41.72 37.56
N TRP A 723 -10.22 -40.64 37.74
CA TRP A 723 -10.00 -40.03 39.04
C TRP A 723 -9.87 -38.51 38.93
N PRO A 724 -10.99 -37.81 38.67
CA PRO A 724 -10.98 -36.35 38.62
C PRO A 724 -10.65 -35.76 39.98
N VAL A 725 -9.75 -34.77 40.00
CA VAL A 725 -9.37 -34.05 41.21
C VAL A 725 -10.47 -33.05 41.57
N GLU A 726 -10.80 -32.94 42.86
CA GLU A 726 -11.55 -31.81 43.38
C GLU A 726 -10.75 -30.52 43.15
N SER A 727 -11.20 -29.67 42.23
CA SER A 727 -10.65 -28.31 42.17
C SER A 727 -11.08 -27.58 43.43
N VAL A 728 -10.16 -27.41 44.38
CA VAL A 728 -10.31 -26.46 45.48
C VAL A 728 -10.65 -25.10 44.85
N PRO A 729 -11.72 -24.39 45.28
CA PRO A 729 -12.00 -23.07 44.77
C PRO A 729 -10.83 -22.15 45.15
N GLN A 730 -10.13 -21.60 44.16
CA GLN A 730 -9.25 -20.47 44.41
C GLN A 730 -10.12 -19.27 44.77
N VAL A 731 -10.27 -19.02 46.07
CA VAL A 731 -10.74 -17.73 46.59
C VAL A 731 -9.63 -16.72 46.31
N TYR A 732 -9.76 -15.98 45.20
CA TYR A 732 -9.00 -14.76 44.99
C TYR A 732 -9.45 -13.75 46.05
N GLN A 733 -8.59 -13.46 47.05
CA GLN A 733 -8.73 -12.24 47.85
C GLN A 733 -8.29 -11.06 46.98
N PRO A 734 -9.14 -10.04 46.76
CA PRO A 734 -8.73 -8.87 46.00
C PRO A 734 -7.90 -7.96 46.90
N GLU A 735 -6.60 -7.79 46.58
CA GLU A 735 -5.86 -6.59 46.95
C GLU A 735 -6.27 -5.44 46.01
N SER A 736 -6.27 -4.24 46.59
CA SER A 736 -7.02 -3.03 46.23
C SER A 736 -6.68 -2.32 44.91
N ASP A 737 -7.70 -1.61 44.42
CA ASP A 737 -7.71 -0.45 43.49
C ASP A 737 -7.72 -0.69 41.97
N GLN A 738 -8.93 -0.97 41.44
CA GLN A 738 -9.46 -0.47 40.15
C GLN A 738 -11.00 -0.63 40.08
N PRO A 739 -11.72 0.23 39.34
CA PRO A 739 -13.17 0.42 39.51
C PRO A 739 -14.03 -0.71 38.94
N ALA A 740 -15.17 -0.91 39.60
CA ALA A 740 -16.08 -2.04 39.47
C ALA A 740 -16.61 -2.32 38.05
N ILE A 741 -16.36 -3.55 37.58
CA ILE A 741 -17.20 -4.26 36.61
C ILE A 741 -18.10 -5.20 37.44
N PRO A 742 -19.43 -5.21 37.25
CA PRO A 742 -20.34 -5.92 38.13
C PRO A 742 -20.03 -7.42 38.15
N ALA A 743 -19.87 -7.93 39.37
CA ALA A 743 -19.60 -9.32 39.69
C ALA A 743 -20.53 -10.26 38.92
N GLN A 744 -19.96 -11.02 37.98
CA GLN A 744 -20.60 -12.23 37.49
C GLN A 744 -20.58 -13.22 38.64
N THR A 745 -21.73 -13.33 39.30
CA THR A 745 -22.09 -14.38 40.23
C THR A 745 -21.79 -15.72 39.58
N SER A 746 -20.66 -16.31 39.95
CA SER A 746 -20.39 -17.72 39.77
C SER A 746 -21.42 -18.49 40.59
N ILE A 747 -22.58 -18.74 39.99
CA ILE A 747 -23.42 -19.86 40.40
C ILE A 747 -22.63 -21.10 39.99
N VAL A 748 -21.69 -21.45 40.86
CA VAL A 748 -21.16 -22.81 40.97
C VAL A 748 -22.39 -23.65 41.28
N THR A 749 -23.01 -24.22 40.26
CA THR A 749 -23.85 -25.39 40.44
C THR A 749 -22.96 -26.47 41.02
N GLN A 750 -22.96 -26.52 42.36
CA GLN A 750 -22.46 -27.63 43.14
C GLN A 750 -23.27 -28.87 42.73
N ARG A 751 -22.82 -29.60 41.72
CA ARG A 751 -23.09 -31.03 41.64
C ARG A 751 -21.82 -31.75 42.11
N PRO A 752 -21.92 -32.58 43.17
CA PRO A 752 -20.77 -33.29 43.68
C PRO A 752 -20.31 -34.32 42.64
N VAL A 753 -19.03 -34.25 42.26
CA VAL A 753 -18.34 -35.12 41.27
C VAL A 753 -18.10 -36.53 41.85
N GLU A 754 -19.03 -37.05 42.65
CA GLU A 754 -18.91 -38.37 43.28
C GLU A 754 -19.06 -39.53 42.30
N HIS A 755 -19.56 -39.27 41.08
CA HIS A 755 -20.00 -40.31 40.15
C HIS A 755 -18.92 -40.86 39.20
N HIS A 756 -17.66 -40.41 39.32
CA HIS A 756 -16.58 -40.78 38.38
C HIS A 756 -15.30 -41.34 39.03
N ARG A 757 -15.32 -41.73 40.30
CA ARG A 757 -14.15 -42.29 41.01
C ARG A 757 -14.13 -43.82 40.94
N ASP A 758 -13.51 -44.36 39.88
CA ASP A 758 -13.39 -45.81 39.66
C ASP A 758 -11.97 -46.33 39.93
N ALA A 759 -11.67 -46.60 41.21
CA ALA A 759 -10.33 -47.04 41.64
C ALA A 759 -9.86 -48.35 40.97
N LYS A 760 -10.77 -49.27 40.64
CA LYS A 760 -10.44 -50.54 39.95
C LYS A 760 -9.96 -50.31 38.52
N ARG A 761 -10.59 -49.39 37.78
CA ARG A 761 -10.23 -49.07 36.39
C ARG A 761 -8.93 -48.29 36.30
N VAL A 762 -8.65 -47.42 37.28
CA VAL A 762 -7.33 -46.79 37.46
C VAL A 762 -6.25 -47.87 37.60
N MET A 763 -6.48 -48.87 38.46
CA MET A 763 -5.52 -49.95 38.67
C MET A 763 -5.33 -50.82 37.41
N ASP A 764 -6.42 -51.14 36.70
CA ASP A 764 -6.37 -51.91 35.45
C ASP A 764 -5.62 -51.18 34.34
N THR A 765 -5.80 -49.86 34.21
CA THR A 765 -5.12 -49.04 33.21
C THR A 765 -3.63 -48.87 33.52
N LEU A 766 -3.28 -48.64 34.79
CA LEU A 766 -1.89 -48.60 35.24
C LEU A 766 -1.18 -49.95 35.06
N ASN A 767 -1.86 -51.06 35.36
CA ASN A 767 -1.32 -52.40 35.08
C ASN A 767 -1.12 -52.68 33.59
N ARG A 768 -2.01 -52.18 32.72
CA ARG A 768 -1.80 -52.25 31.27
C ARG A 768 -0.59 -51.42 30.85
N ALA A 769 -0.41 -50.21 31.40
CA ALA A 769 0.76 -49.38 31.15
C ALA A 769 2.06 -50.07 31.61
N LEU A 770 2.07 -50.70 32.79
CA LEU A 770 3.21 -51.50 33.29
C LEU A 770 3.55 -52.66 32.36
N LYS A 771 2.55 -53.42 31.89
CA LYS A 771 2.76 -54.50 30.90
C LYS A 771 3.37 -53.99 29.60
N VAL A 772 2.93 -52.83 29.13
CA VAL A 772 3.50 -52.20 27.92
C VAL A 772 4.94 -51.76 28.16
N ALA A 773 5.23 -51.14 29.31
CA ALA A 773 6.58 -50.75 29.71
C ALA A 773 7.56 -51.94 29.72
N HIS A 774 7.17 -53.08 30.32
CA HIS A 774 7.97 -54.32 30.30
C HIS A 774 8.18 -54.90 28.90
N SER A 775 7.28 -54.60 27.96
CA SER A 775 7.37 -55.12 26.60
C SER A 775 8.32 -54.28 25.70
N VAL A 776 8.91 -53.20 26.23
CA VAL A 776 9.87 -52.37 25.52
C VAL A 776 11.24 -53.07 25.50
N ILE A 777 11.80 -53.21 24.29
CA ILE A 777 13.07 -53.95 24.07
C ILE A 777 14.28 -53.16 24.58
N ASP A 778 14.22 -51.82 24.50
CA ASP A 778 15.28 -50.93 24.98
C ASP A 778 15.18 -50.77 26.50
N PRO A 779 16.14 -51.30 27.26
CA PRO A 779 16.05 -51.35 28.71
C PRO A 779 16.21 -49.96 29.35
N VAL A 780 16.89 -49.02 28.70
CA VAL A 780 17.07 -47.64 29.21
C VAL A 780 15.73 -46.89 29.20
N LYS A 781 15.02 -46.94 28.07
CA LYS A 781 13.68 -46.34 27.93
C LYS A 781 12.63 -47.06 28.76
N SER A 782 12.77 -48.37 28.95
CA SER A 782 11.89 -49.11 29.87
C SER A 782 12.01 -48.58 31.29
N ILE A 783 13.21 -48.27 31.78
CA ILE A 783 13.40 -47.73 33.14
C ILE A 783 12.82 -46.30 33.21
N GLU A 784 13.03 -45.46 32.19
CA GLU A 784 12.41 -44.13 32.10
C GLU A 784 10.88 -44.20 32.26
N LEU A 785 10.23 -45.07 31.49
CA LEU A 785 8.78 -45.25 31.57
C LEU A 785 8.32 -45.80 32.94
N LEU A 786 9.08 -46.71 33.55
CA LEU A 786 8.76 -47.24 34.89
C LEU A 786 8.88 -46.16 35.97
N VAL A 787 9.86 -45.26 35.87
CA VAL A 787 10.00 -44.12 36.79
C VAL A 787 8.87 -43.10 36.57
N GLU A 788 8.49 -42.83 35.32
CA GLU A 788 7.31 -42.01 35.01
C GLU A 788 6.03 -42.61 35.61
N ILE A 789 5.82 -43.92 35.44
CA ILE A 789 4.68 -44.63 36.03
C ILE A 789 4.73 -44.55 37.55
N LEU A 790 5.90 -44.75 38.18
CA LEU A 790 6.05 -44.65 39.63
C LEU A 790 5.58 -43.27 40.16
N ASN A 791 5.91 -42.19 39.45
CA ASN A 791 5.45 -40.85 39.79
C ASN A 791 3.92 -40.70 39.67
N ARG A 792 3.28 -41.40 38.74
CA ARG A 792 1.81 -41.45 38.66
C ARG A 792 1.19 -42.28 39.78
N TYR A 793 1.81 -43.40 40.16
CA TYR A 793 1.38 -44.17 41.34
C TYR A 793 1.45 -43.33 42.62
N PHE A 794 2.51 -42.54 42.80
CA PHE A 794 2.60 -41.59 43.91
C PHE A 794 1.48 -40.55 43.88
N TYR A 795 1.16 -39.98 42.71
CA TYR A 795 0.07 -39.04 42.57
C TYR A 795 -1.30 -39.63 42.98
N PHE A 796 -1.63 -40.85 42.55
CA PHE A 796 -2.89 -41.49 42.93
C PHE A 796 -2.91 -41.95 44.41
N PHE A 797 -1.73 -42.28 44.96
CA PHE A 797 -1.58 -42.57 46.39
C PHE A 797 -1.83 -41.33 47.25
N GLU A 798 -1.34 -40.15 46.84
CA GLU A 798 -1.62 -38.88 47.50
C GLU A 798 -3.12 -38.53 47.46
N ASN A 799 -3.80 -38.82 46.36
CA ASN A 799 -5.23 -38.61 46.21
C ASN A 799 -6.11 -39.71 46.85
N GLN A 800 -5.52 -40.56 47.71
CA GLN A 800 -6.20 -41.59 48.50
C GLN A 800 -7.03 -42.60 47.68
N CYS A 801 -6.49 -43.08 46.57
CA CYS A 801 -7.14 -44.15 45.80
C CYS A 801 -7.17 -45.48 46.61
N PRO A 802 -8.35 -46.05 46.92
CA PRO A 802 -8.47 -47.22 47.80
C PRO A 802 -7.88 -48.51 47.21
N SER A 803 -7.63 -48.58 45.91
CA SER A 803 -7.09 -49.77 45.23
C SER A 803 -5.55 -49.77 45.09
N ILE A 804 -4.87 -48.67 45.42
CA ILE A 804 -3.41 -48.58 45.31
C ILE A 804 -2.79 -48.81 46.69
N GLU A 805 -2.37 -50.05 46.91
CA GLU A 805 -1.65 -50.43 48.12
C GLU A 805 -0.16 -50.06 48.06
N PRO A 806 0.47 -49.75 49.21
CA PRO A 806 1.92 -49.56 49.32
C PRO A 806 2.74 -50.76 48.83
N SER A 807 2.15 -51.96 48.86
CA SER A 807 2.75 -53.21 48.35
C SER A 807 3.13 -53.11 46.86
N HIS A 808 2.26 -52.52 46.02
CA HIS A 808 2.49 -52.35 44.59
C HIS A 808 3.56 -51.30 44.29
N ILE A 809 3.60 -50.20 45.07
CA ILE A 809 4.60 -49.13 44.93
C ILE A 809 5.98 -49.67 45.30
N ASN A 810 6.09 -50.38 46.42
CA ASN A 810 7.33 -51.03 46.84
C ASN A 810 7.80 -52.08 45.83
N GLY A 811 6.89 -52.87 45.26
CA GLY A 811 7.20 -53.82 44.21
C GLY A 811 7.75 -53.15 42.94
N LEU A 812 7.23 -51.98 42.57
CA LEU A 812 7.73 -51.21 41.42
C LEU A 812 9.10 -50.57 41.70
N ILE A 813 9.33 -50.06 42.91
CA ILE A 813 10.64 -49.55 43.37
C ILE A 813 11.69 -50.66 43.32
N ASP A 814 11.38 -51.83 43.88
CA ASP A 814 12.29 -52.99 43.88
C ASP A 814 12.58 -53.46 42.44
N LEU A 815 11.59 -53.42 41.56
CA LEU A 815 11.75 -53.77 40.14
C LEU A 815 12.63 -52.76 39.38
N ILE A 816 12.50 -51.46 39.64
CA ILE A 816 13.35 -50.42 39.03
C ILE A 816 14.80 -50.59 39.50
N LYS A 817 15.01 -50.83 40.81
CA LYS A 817 16.34 -51.09 41.39
C LYS A 817 17.00 -52.33 40.78
N ASN A 818 16.27 -53.42 40.64
CA ASN A 818 16.78 -54.67 40.06
C ASN A 818 17.14 -54.53 38.57
N ASN A 819 16.28 -53.87 37.79
CA ASN A 819 16.56 -53.63 36.37
C ASN A 819 17.76 -52.70 36.20
N TYR A 820 17.87 -51.63 37.00
CA TYR A 820 19.03 -50.76 36.98
C TYR A 820 20.34 -51.51 37.30
N ALA A 821 20.34 -52.35 38.36
CA ALA A 821 21.50 -53.17 38.72
C ALA A 821 21.92 -54.13 37.60
N SER A 822 20.96 -54.73 36.90
CA SER A 822 21.23 -55.60 35.76
C SER A 822 21.81 -54.86 34.55
N LEU A 823 21.42 -53.60 34.29
CA LEU A 823 22.05 -52.77 33.24
C LEU A 823 23.50 -52.43 33.59
N SER A 824 23.78 -52.08 34.85
CA SER A 824 25.14 -51.75 35.29
C SER A 824 26.09 -52.94 35.19
N GLU A 825 25.61 -54.18 35.39
CA GLU A 825 26.42 -55.40 35.29
C GLU A 825 26.69 -55.83 33.83
N SER A 826 25.81 -55.47 32.90
CA SER A 826 25.85 -55.92 31.50
C SER A 826 26.80 -55.13 30.57
N GLN A 827 27.53 -54.12 31.06
CA GLN A 827 28.51 -53.35 30.28
C GLN A 827 29.98 -53.72 30.61
N PRO A 828 30.61 -54.69 29.92
CA PRO A 828 32.05 -54.74 29.79
C PRO A 828 32.50 -54.03 28.50
N GLN A 829 33.21 -52.90 28.69
CA GLN A 829 34.13 -52.22 27.76
C GLN A 829 34.03 -52.56 26.25
N SER A 830 33.28 -51.77 25.47
CA SER A 830 33.71 -51.39 24.12
C SER A 830 32.94 -50.17 23.58
N LEU A 831 33.72 -49.10 23.36
CA LEU A 831 33.66 -48.02 22.36
C LEU A 831 32.29 -47.55 21.82
N ASP A 832 32.14 -46.21 21.88
CA ASP A 832 31.08 -45.31 21.37
C ASP A 832 29.84 -45.07 22.27
N GLY A 833 29.87 -43.98 23.05
CA GLY A 833 28.64 -43.33 23.54
C GLY A 833 28.72 -42.61 24.89
N THR A 834 29.42 -41.47 24.98
CA THR A 834 29.40 -40.58 26.17
C THR A 834 27.98 -40.10 26.55
N ASN A 835 27.04 -40.07 25.60
CA ASN A 835 25.67 -39.59 25.84
C ASN A 835 24.77 -40.60 26.59
N SER A 836 25.02 -41.90 26.46
CA SER A 836 24.16 -42.93 27.08
C SER A 836 24.46 -43.11 28.56
N THR A 837 25.72 -42.95 28.98
CA THR A 837 26.14 -42.99 30.38
C THR A 837 25.67 -41.75 31.15
N ASP A 838 25.74 -40.57 30.53
CA ASP A 838 25.22 -39.32 31.11
C ASP A 838 23.69 -39.34 31.23
N TYR A 839 23.00 -39.94 30.26
CA TYR A 839 21.54 -40.12 30.30
C TYR A 839 21.09 -41.09 31.40
N LEU A 840 21.80 -42.21 31.60
CA LEU A 840 21.55 -43.12 32.73
C LEU A 840 21.81 -42.46 34.10
N ALA A 841 22.87 -41.65 34.21
CA ALA A 841 23.14 -40.89 35.42
C ALA A 841 22.07 -39.81 35.71
N SER A 842 21.53 -39.18 34.67
CA SER A 842 20.39 -38.26 34.77
C SER A 842 19.12 -38.96 35.22
N LEU A 843 18.84 -40.14 34.68
CA LEU A 843 17.71 -40.99 35.07
C LEU A 843 17.75 -41.37 36.55
N LEU A 844 18.94 -41.72 37.05
CA LEU A 844 19.16 -42.05 38.45
C LEU A 844 18.94 -40.82 39.35
N LYS A 845 19.41 -39.63 38.94
CA LYS A 845 19.11 -38.38 39.65
C LYS A 845 17.61 -38.08 39.66
N PHE A 846 16.89 -38.34 38.58
CA PHE A 846 15.45 -38.16 38.50
C PHE A 846 14.69 -39.14 39.41
N PHE A 847 15.12 -40.40 39.46
CA PHE A 847 14.57 -41.41 40.37
C PHE A 847 14.85 -41.08 41.84
N GLN A 848 16.08 -40.69 42.18
CA GLN A 848 16.45 -40.22 43.52
C GLN A 848 15.67 -38.97 43.93
N GLY A 849 15.56 -37.98 43.04
CA GLY A 849 14.76 -36.78 43.29
C GLY A 849 13.28 -37.08 43.51
N SER A 850 12.73 -38.09 42.82
CA SER A 850 11.34 -38.53 43.04
C SER A 850 11.15 -39.20 44.41
N LEU A 851 12.11 -40.02 44.85
CA LEU A 851 12.09 -40.61 46.20
C LEU A 851 12.31 -39.57 47.30
N ASP A 852 13.24 -38.63 47.10
CA ASP A 852 13.52 -37.53 48.03
C ASP A 852 12.31 -36.60 48.18
N TYR A 853 11.58 -36.33 47.09
CA TYR A 853 10.32 -35.58 47.11
C TYR A 853 9.27 -36.26 47.98
N VAL A 854 9.06 -37.56 47.81
CA VAL A 854 8.11 -38.34 48.62
C VAL A 854 8.56 -38.41 50.08
N GLN A 855 9.87 -38.55 50.34
CA GLN A 855 10.43 -38.50 51.70
C GLN A 855 10.22 -37.14 52.37
N THR A 856 10.45 -36.02 51.65
CA THR A 856 10.21 -34.67 52.21
C THR A 856 8.73 -34.43 52.48
N LYS A 857 7.85 -34.92 51.62
CA LYS A 857 6.40 -34.80 51.79
C LYS A 857 5.84 -35.70 52.90
N SER A 858 6.41 -36.89 53.10
CA SER A 858 6.11 -37.76 54.25
C SER A 858 6.49 -37.11 55.58
N LYS A 859 7.56 -36.30 55.60
CA LYS A 859 8.01 -35.55 56.79
C LYS A 859 7.18 -34.30 57.05
N SER A 860 6.53 -33.73 56.04
CA SER A 860 5.69 -32.52 56.18
C SER A 860 4.22 -32.81 56.51
N ASN A 861 3.68 -33.95 56.09
CA ASN A 861 2.30 -34.36 56.38
C ASN A 861 2.23 -35.16 57.69
N THR A 862 1.98 -34.48 58.81
CA THR A 862 1.68 -35.11 60.11
C THR A 862 0.20 -35.48 60.28
N ASP A 863 -0.55 -35.64 59.20
CA ASP A 863 -1.96 -36.06 59.24
C ASP A 863 -2.06 -37.56 58.98
N SER A 864 -2.58 -38.28 59.98
CA SER A 864 -2.74 -39.74 60.12
C SER A 864 -3.57 -40.48 59.04
N SER A 865 -3.82 -39.88 57.88
CA SER A 865 -4.68 -40.42 56.83
C SER A 865 -3.94 -41.16 55.72
N ILE A 866 -2.64 -40.95 55.55
CA ILE A 866 -1.87 -41.53 54.44
C ILE A 866 -0.70 -42.35 55.03
N ALA A 867 -0.70 -43.66 54.77
CA ALA A 867 0.27 -44.60 55.33
C ALA A 867 1.64 -44.55 54.63
N TYR A 868 2.32 -43.41 54.70
CA TYR A 868 3.66 -43.23 54.15
C TYR A 868 4.71 -44.14 54.82
N ASP A 869 4.47 -44.54 56.07
CA ASP A 869 5.36 -45.43 56.85
C ASP A 869 5.54 -46.84 56.25
N GLN A 870 4.65 -47.25 55.35
CA GLN A 870 4.69 -48.57 54.72
C GLN A 870 5.53 -48.58 53.42
N LEU A 871 6.10 -47.44 53.00
CA LEU A 871 6.91 -47.32 51.79
C LEU A 871 8.41 -47.50 52.10
N LYS A 872 9.08 -48.37 51.33
CA LYS A 872 10.54 -48.57 51.41
C LYS A 872 11.27 -47.43 50.68
N LEU A 873 11.50 -46.33 51.39
CA LEU A 873 12.09 -45.12 50.81
C LEU A 873 13.64 -45.13 50.81
N ASP A 874 14.31 -46.18 51.29
CA ASP A 874 15.77 -46.18 51.44
C ASP A 874 16.54 -46.00 50.11
N SER A 875 17.47 -45.04 50.17
CA SER A 875 18.14 -44.34 49.07
C SER A 875 19.53 -44.87 48.73
N SER A 876 19.78 -46.17 48.84
CA SER A 876 21.08 -46.78 48.46
C SER A 876 20.90 -47.88 47.43
N ILE A 877 20.93 -47.49 46.15
CA ILE A 877 21.52 -48.38 45.15
C ILE A 877 23.03 -48.27 45.40
N ALA A 878 23.64 -49.34 45.92
CA ALA A 878 25.05 -49.36 46.26
C ALA A 878 25.90 -48.91 45.04
N GLN A 879 26.93 -48.11 45.33
CA GLN A 879 27.89 -47.57 44.37
C GLN A 879 28.51 -48.65 43.47
#